data_AF-A0A061HYB1-F1
#
_entry.id   AF-A0A061HYB1-F1
#
_cell.length_a   1.000
_cell.length_b   1.000
_cell.length_c   1.000
_cell.angle_alpha   90.00
_cell.angle_beta   90.00
_cell.angle_gamma   90.00
#
_symmetry.space_group_name_H-M   'P 1'
#
loop_
_entity.id
_entity.type
_entity.pdbx_description
1 polymer ?
#
loop_
_entity_poly.entity_id
_entity_poly.type
_entity_poly.pdbx_seq_one_letter_code
_entity_poly.pdbx_strand_id
1 'polypeptide(L)'
;MAFFSRLDLQEGLRTLSVLQWIPVYVILGAIPILGIPYCLLFSSLWPLSVLPLIWLAYDWNTHSQDGRRSAWIRNWTLWKYFQSYFPVKLVKTHDLSPKHNYIIVSHPHGILAHGAFINFATEATGFSRIFPSITPCLATLEGIFWIPIVRDYVMSMGICPVSELALKYKLTQKGSGNAVIIVVGGASEALLCRPGASTVYLKNHKGFVKLALKTGAYLVPSYSFGENNIFNQETFPEGTWLRFFQKNFQKIGKKILGLNFCTFHGRGLTRTSWGFLPFNHPITTVVGEPLPVPKICDPDKETVAKYFEIYISALRKLFDQHKTKYGFSETQELTIMLTGTLLTHCLTNTKKAEKLNSSRNINGQHRVNHCTKDMMNDIVTYPVVTGNVSKKPLEGEREKIERNTKTSHIIKKLLDIMPCSKKTDYLQSLSLLQWPLGYLAIFFILQPLFIGLLFTSLWLLPTLYFVWLFLDWKTPNQGVCSVSQPAINYLLSHGTGNLLGIVVGGVGEALQSVPNTTTLILQKRKGFVRTALQHGAHLVPTFTFGETEVYDQVLFHEDSWMYKFQSFFRWIFGFYFCVFYGQGFCQDSVGLLPYHKPIVTIVGEPLPLPRVESPSPEMVDKYHELYMDALYKLFEQHKVQHGYSKTQKLLFL
;
A
#
# COMPACT_ATOMS: atom_id res chain seq x y z
N MET A 1 47.50 31.19 -18.45
CA MET A 1 46.21 31.58 -19.06
C MET A 1 45.90 30.93 -20.42
N ALA A 2 46.77 30.09 -21.00
CA ALA A 2 46.53 29.44 -22.29
C ALA A 2 45.73 28.10 -22.24
N PHE A 3 45.36 27.61 -21.06
CA PHE A 3 44.58 26.36 -20.89
C PHE A 3 43.07 26.56 -21.15
N PHE A 4 42.56 27.79 -20.98
CA PHE A 4 41.12 28.09 -21.08
C PHE A 4 40.68 28.58 -22.47
N SER A 5 41.59 28.78 -23.42
CA SER A 5 41.29 29.46 -24.70
C SER A 5 40.72 28.56 -25.81
N ARG A 6 40.43 27.28 -25.53
CA ARG A 6 39.70 26.37 -26.45
C ARG A 6 38.75 25.41 -25.72
N LEU A 7 38.09 25.86 -24.66
CA LEU A 7 36.93 25.13 -24.15
C LEU A 7 35.79 25.33 -25.15
N ASP A 8 35.50 24.29 -25.92
CA ASP A 8 34.24 24.21 -26.67
C ASP A 8 33.11 24.36 -25.65
N LEU A 9 32.49 25.56 -25.66
CA LEU A 9 31.43 25.92 -24.72
C LEU A 9 30.29 24.90 -24.76
N GLN A 10 30.01 24.30 -25.93
CA GLN A 10 28.99 23.27 -26.04
C GLN A 10 29.39 21.99 -25.29
N GLU A 11 30.64 21.55 -25.43
CA GLU A 11 31.14 20.37 -24.72
C GLU A 11 31.21 20.60 -23.20
N GLY A 12 31.55 21.83 -22.79
CA GLY A 12 31.48 22.26 -21.39
C GLY A 12 30.05 22.18 -20.84
N LEU A 13 29.05 22.70 -21.56
CA LEU A 13 27.64 22.66 -21.16
C LEU A 13 27.09 21.23 -21.13
N ARG A 14 27.44 20.38 -22.11
CA ARG A 14 27.09 18.95 -22.11
C ARG A 14 27.65 18.25 -20.87
N THR A 15 28.94 18.44 -20.61
CA THR A 15 29.61 17.84 -19.45
C THR A 15 28.99 18.32 -18.14
N LEU A 16 28.76 19.63 -17.99
CA LEU A 16 28.13 20.21 -16.80
C LEU A 16 26.71 19.67 -16.58
N SER A 17 25.94 19.49 -17.65
CA SER A 17 24.55 19.02 -17.56
C SER A 17 24.42 17.62 -16.95
N VAL A 18 25.39 16.73 -17.20
CA VAL A 18 25.44 15.39 -16.62
C VAL A 18 26.11 15.42 -15.25
N LEU A 19 27.20 16.19 -15.10
CA LEU A 19 27.94 16.31 -13.85
C LEU A 19 27.07 16.82 -12.70
N GLN A 20 26.20 17.80 -12.95
CA GLN A 20 25.33 18.39 -11.93
C GLN A 20 24.21 17.46 -11.44
N TRP A 21 23.84 16.44 -12.22
CA TRP A 21 22.61 15.68 -12.01
C TRP A 21 22.56 15.00 -10.64
N ILE A 22 23.58 14.23 -10.28
CA ILE A 22 23.66 13.56 -8.98
C ILE A 22 23.88 14.56 -7.82
N PRO A 23 24.84 15.50 -7.89
CA PRO A 23 25.01 16.53 -6.87
C PRO A 23 23.74 17.31 -6.55
N VAL A 24 22.90 17.62 -7.54
CA VAL A 24 21.62 18.32 -7.30
C VAL A 24 20.72 17.50 -6.38
N TYR A 25 20.52 16.21 -6.60
CA TYR A 25 19.72 15.39 -5.69
C TYR A 25 20.32 15.31 -4.29
N VAL A 26 21.66 15.19 -4.19
CA VAL A 26 22.36 15.12 -2.89
C VAL A 26 22.18 16.42 -2.12
N ILE A 27 22.36 17.58 -2.77
CA ILE A 27 22.20 18.89 -2.13
C ILE A 27 20.75 19.14 -1.74
N LEU A 28 19.80 18.91 -2.66
CA LEU A 28 18.38 19.08 -2.40
C LEU A 28 17.87 18.15 -1.29
N GLY A 29 18.48 16.98 -1.11
CA GLY A 29 18.15 16.06 -0.01
C GLY A 29 18.86 16.40 1.30
N ALA A 30 20.13 16.79 1.26
CA ALA A 30 20.90 17.13 2.46
C ALA A 30 20.35 18.36 3.18
N ILE A 31 19.88 19.38 2.43
CA ILE A 31 19.27 20.60 3.00
C ILE A 31 18.13 20.26 3.97
N PRO A 32 17.07 19.53 3.57
CA PRO A 32 15.99 19.18 4.49
C PRO A 32 16.41 18.11 5.50
N ILE A 33 17.22 17.11 5.13
CA ILE A 33 17.61 16.04 6.07
C ILE A 33 18.43 16.56 7.25
N LEU A 34 19.34 17.51 7.01
CA LEU A 34 20.21 18.06 8.05
C LEU A 34 19.66 19.39 8.58
N GLY A 35 19.18 20.25 7.70
CA GLY A 35 18.72 21.59 8.03
C GLY A 35 17.43 21.63 8.83
N ILE A 36 16.43 20.79 8.51
CA ILE A 36 15.16 20.77 9.27
C ILE A 36 15.41 20.33 10.72
N PRO A 37 16.08 19.20 11.02
CA PRO A 37 16.39 18.85 12.41
C PRO A 37 17.25 19.89 13.11
N TYR A 38 18.26 20.45 12.44
CA TYR A 38 19.11 21.48 13.04
C TYR A 38 18.32 22.74 13.41
N CYS A 39 17.50 23.25 12.49
CA CYS A 39 16.67 24.43 12.73
C CYS A 39 15.58 24.18 13.78
N LEU A 40 15.03 22.96 13.85
CA LEU A 40 14.11 22.58 14.92
C LEU A 40 14.81 22.55 16.28
N LEU A 41 15.98 21.93 16.37
CA LEU A 41 16.65 21.64 17.64
C LEU A 41 17.46 22.81 18.20
N PHE A 42 18.05 23.63 17.33
CA PHE A 42 19.12 24.55 17.70
C PHE A 42 18.92 25.98 17.19
N SER A 43 17.76 26.32 16.60
CA SER A 43 17.49 27.66 16.05
C SER A 43 16.16 28.23 16.53
N SER A 44 16.12 29.55 16.72
CA SER A 44 14.87 30.30 16.90
C SER A 44 14.00 30.32 15.63
N LEU A 45 14.55 29.94 14.49
CA LEU A 45 13.85 29.81 13.20
C LEU A 45 13.09 28.48 13.04
N TRP A 46 12.88 27.71 14.12
CA TRP A 46 12.13 26.46 14.09
C TRP A 46 10.74 26.55 13.42
N PRO A 47 9.98 27.67 13.45
CA PRO A 47 8.69 27.75 12.74
C PRO A 47 8.84 27.58 11.22
N LEU A 48 9.96 28.04 10.65
CA LEU A 48 10.27 27.86 9.22
C LEU A 48 10.50 26.40 8.84
N SER A 49 10.85 25.55 9.80
CA SER A 49 11.00 24.10 9.62
C SER A 49 9.68 23.36 9.80
N VAL A 50 8.78 23.88 10.63
CA VAL A 50 7.46 23.26 10.86
C VAL A 50 6.52 23.44 9.68
N LEU A 51 6.52 24.60 9.03
CA LEU A 51 5.69 24.85 7.84
C LEU A 51 5.87 23.82 6.70
N PRO A 52 7.10 23.51 6.22
CA PRO A 52 7.29 22.49 5.19
C PRO A 52 6.97 21.07 5.67
N LEU A 53 7.09 20.78 6.97
CA LEU A 53 6.67 19.49 7.54
C LEU A 53 5.14 19.36 7.58
N ILE A 54 4.42 20.41 7.98
CA ILE A 54 2.95 20.47 7.91
C ILE A 54 2.49 20.31 6.47
N TRP A 55 3.13 21.02 5.53
CA TRP A 55 2.85 20.86 4.11
C TRP A 55 3.08 19.42 3.63
N LEU A 56 4.21 18.82 3.99
CA LEU A 56 4.51 17.43 3.63
C LEU A 56 3.48 16.45 4.21
N ALA A 57 3.01 16.68 5.44
CA ALA A 57 1.99 15.86 6.09
C ALA A 57 0.62 16.01 5.41
N TYR A 58 0.17 17.24 5.17
CA TYR A 58 -1.07 17.53 4.45
C TYR A 58 -1.05 16.93 3.04
N ASP A 59 0.06 17.11 2.34
CA ASP A 59 0.20 16.74 0.95
C ASP A 59 0.72 15.30 0.76
N TRP A 60 0.82 14.49 1.82
CA TRP A 60 1.57 13.23 1.83
C TRP A 60 1.26 12.35 0.63
N ASN A 61 -0.01 12.11 0.33
CA ASN A 61 -0.45 11.14 -0.70
C ASN A 61 -0.22 11.58 -2.15
N THR A 62 0.12 12.84 -2.42
CA THR A 62 0.17 13.40 -3.78
C THR A 62 1.17 12.67 -4.70
N HIS A 63 2.30 12.21 -4.15
CA HIS A 63 3.27 11.39 -4.89
C HIS A 63 2.70 10.05 -5.40
N SER A 64 1.75 9.45 -4.66
CA SER A 64 1.11 8.18 -5.02
C SER A 64 -0.16 8.35 -5.86
N GLN A 65 -0.55 9.60 -6.19
CA GLN A 65 -1.75 9.92 -6.95
C GLN A 65 -1.39 10.70 -8.22
N ASP A 66 -1.64 12.01 -8.23
CA ASP A 66 -1.54 12.86 -9.41
C ASP A 66 -0.11 13.27 -9.74
N GLY A 67 0.77 13.33 -8.74
CA GLY A 67 2.06 13.97 -8.91
C GLY A 67 1.92 15.49 -9.09
N ARG A 68 3.00 16.14 -9.54
CA ARG A 68 3.03 17.57 -9.87
C ARG A 68 3.74 17.83 -11.20
N ARG A 69 3.41 17.05 -12.22
CA ARG A 69 4.11 17.09 -13.52
C ARG A 69 4.10 18.51 -14.11
N SER A 70 5.28 19.04 -14.39
CA SER A 70 5.52 20.35 -14.99
C SER A 70 6.07 20.20 -16.40
N ALA A 71 5.32 20.69 -17.38
CA ALA A 71 5.78 20.72 -18.77
C ALA A 71 7.04 21.59 -18.91
N TRP A 72 7.14 22.69 -18.16
CA TRP A 72 8.29 23.59 -18.21
C TRP A 72 9.58 22.90 -17.76
N ILE A 73 9.57 22.21 -16.61
CA ILE A 73 10.74 21.51 -16.08
C ILE A 73 11.17 20.39 -17.03
N ARG A 74 10.22 19.62 -17.56
CA ARG A 74 10.52 18.56 -18.54
C ARG A 74 11.13 19.06 -19.84
N ASN A 75 10.90 20.33 -20.21
CA ASN A 75 11.39 20.95 -21.44
C ASN A 75 12.65 21.82 -21.22
N TRP A 76 13.26 21.79 -20.03
CA TRP A 76 14.49 22.55 -19.78
C TRP A 76 15.59 22.21 -20.79
N THR A 77 16.26 23.25 -21.30
CA THR A 77 17.39 23.13 -22.23
C THR A 77 18.53 22.28 -21.67
N LEU A 78 18.68 22.25 -20.34
CA LEU A 78 19.61 21.38 -19.62
C LEU A 78 19.49 19.90 -20.05
N TRP A 79 18.26 19.40 -20.24
CA TRP A 79 18.03 18.01 -20.64
C TRP A 79 18.44 17.73 -22.07
N LYS A 80 18.40 18.75 -22.95
CA LYS A 80 18.90 18.62 -24.34
C LYS A 80 20.42 18.49 -24.37
N TYR A 81 21.12 19.24 -23.52
CA TYR A 81 22.57 19.06 -23.34
C TYR A 81 22.91 17.68 -22.76
N PHE A 82 22.13 17.21 -21.79
CA PHE A 82 22.29 15.86 -21.23
C PHE A 82 22.07 14.78 -22.30
N GLN A 83 20.99 14.89 -23.07
CA GLN A 83 20.69 14.01 -24.20
C GLN A 83 21.83 14.02 -25.23
N SER A 84 22.39 15.19 -25.53
CA SER A 84 23.51 15.36 -26.47
C SER A 84 24.85 14.87 -25.94
N TYR A 85 25.01 14.73 -24.62
CA TYR A 85 26.21 14.16 -24.01
C TYR A 85 26.31 12.65 -24.27
N PHE A 86 25.20 11.91 -24.27
CA PHE A 86 25.15 10.46 -24.52
C PHE A 86 24.51 10.09 -25.86
N PRO A 87 24.50 11.01 -26.83
CA PRO A 87 23.56 10.99 -27.95
C PRO A 87 22.27 10.14 -27.78
N VAL A 88 21.45 10.40 -26.76
CA VAL A 88 20.32 9.52 -26.40
C VAL A 88 19.25 9.53 -27.50
N LYS A 89 18.80 8.35 -27.94
CA LYS A 89 17.74 8.17 -28.94
C LYS A 89 16.61 7.31 -28.40
N LEU A 90 15.38 7.69 -28.73
CA LEU A 90 14.17 6.90 -28.48
C LEU A 90 13.62 6.41 -29.82
N VAL A 91 13.49 5.10 -29.97
CA VAL A 91 12.99 4.45 -31.18
C VAL A 91 11.69 3.74 -30.85
N LYS A 92 10.60 4.09 -31.55
CA LYS A 92 9.36 3.33 -31.49
C LYS A 92 9.35 2.27 -32.59
N THR A 93 8.92 1.06 -32.25
CA THR A 93 8.64 0.02 -33.25
C THR A 93 7.18 0.03 -33.70
N HIS A 94 6.27 0.40 -32.79
CA HIS A 94 4.82 0.42 -33.02
C HIS A 94 4.20 1.68 -32.41
N ASP A 95 3.06 2.09 -32.93
CA ASP A 95 2.25 3.13 -32.32
C ASP A 95 1.52 2.61 -31.08
N LEU A 96 1.45 3.46 -30.06
CA LEU A 96 0.68 3.19 -28.84
C LEU A 96 -0.64 3.96 -28.94
N SER A 97 -1.75 3.23 -29.04
CA SER A 97 -3.09 3.81 -29.07
C SER A 97 -3.43 4.50 -27.73
N PRO A 98 -3.96 5.73 -27.72
CA PRO A 98 -4.37 6.41 -26.50
C PRO A 98 -5.63 5.80 -25.85
N LYS A 99 -6.23 4.77 -26.47
CA LYS A 99 -7.37 4.02 -25.92
C LYS A 99 -6.98 3.02 -24.84
N HIS A 100 -5.68 2.72 -24.69
CA HIS A 100 -5.18 1.77 -23.71
C HIS A 100 -4.16 2.43 -22.77
N ASN A 101 -3.94 1.78 -21.64
CA ASN A 101 -2.85 2.10 -20.72
C ASN A 101 -1.74 1.07 -20.89
N TYR A 102 -0.50 1.48 -20.61
CA TYR A 102 0.69 0.69 -20.90
C TYR A 102 1.58 0.58 -19.67
N ILE A 103 2.22 -0.58 -19.51
CA ILE A 103 3.36 -0.77 -18.64
C ILE A 103 4.57 -1.03 -19.54
N ILE A 104 5.40 0.01 -19.72
CA ILE A 104 6.65 -0.09 -20.47
C ILE A 104 7.72 -0.59 -19.51
N VAL A 105 8.29 -1.73 -19.82
CA VAL A 105 9.27 -2.40 -18.97
C VAL A 105 10.65 -2.17 -19.56
N SER A 106 11.44 -1.28 -18.95
CA SER A 106 12.71 -0.81 -19.50
C SER A 106 13.89 -1.62 -18.96
N HIS A 107 14.75 -2.09 -19.87
CA HIS A 107 15.95 -2.88 -19.61
C HIS A 107 17.14 -2.34 -20.41
N PRO A 108 18.40 -2.57 -20.01
CA PRO A 108 18.79 -2.80 -18.62
C PRO A 108 18.66 -1.51 -17.80
N HIS A 109 18.75 -1.63 -16.48
CA HIS A 109 18.77 -0.53 -15.53
C HIS A 109 20.08 0.27 -15.62
N GLY A 110 21.19 -0.39 -15.96
CA GLY A 110 22.52 0.20 -15.79
C GLY A 110 22.74 0.64 -14.33
N ILE A 111 23.71 1.52 -14.10
CA ILE A 111 23.98 2.01 -12.73
C ILE A 111 22.88 2.99 -12.26
N LEU A 112 22.45 3.92 -13.12
CA LEU A 112 21.51 4.99 -12.78
C LEU A 112 20.37 5.19 -13.81
N ALA A 113 20.21 4.29 -14.77
CA ALA A 113 19.15 4.32 -15.80
C ALA A 113 19.04 5.66 -16.55
N HIS A 114 20.16 6.17 -17.08
CA HIS A 114 20.24 7.46 -17.77
C HIS A 114 19.30 7.52 -18.98
N GLY A 115 19.26 6.45 -19.78
CA GLY A 115 18.40 6.36 -20.95
C GLY A 115 16.92 6.43 -20.56
N ALA A 116 16.51 5.69 -19.53
CA ALA A 116 15.12 5.71 -19.06
C ALA A 116 14.72 7.09 -18.51
N PHE A 117 15.60 7.75 -17.74
CA PHE A 117 15.36 9.10 -17.24
C PHE A 117 15.17 10.10 -18.38
N ILE A 118 16.13 10.18 -19.30
CA ILE A 118 16.08 11.15 -20.39
C ILE A 118 14.88 10.89 -21.32
N ASN A 119 14.58 9.63 -21.63
CA ASN A 119 13.50 9.29 -22.55
C ASN A 119 12.10 9.46 -21.96
N PHE A 120 11.90 9.17 -20.67
CA PHE A 120 10.55 9.05 -20.10
C PHE A 120 10.22 10.11 -19.04
N ALA A 121 11.22 10.69 -18.37
CA ALA A 121 11.01 11.75 -17.39
C ALA A 121 11.13 13.16 -17.99
N THR A 122 11.79 13.32 -19.15
CA THR A 122 11.98 14.63 -19.81
C THR A 122 11.29 14.67 -21.18
N GLU A 123 11.41 15.79 -21.90
CA GLU A 123 11.03 15.91 -23.32
C GLU A 123 12.27 16.00 -24.24
N ALA A 124 13.47 15.71 -23.74
CA ALA A 124 14.71 15.92 -24.50
C ALA A 124 14.83 15.07 -25.77
N THR A 125 14.23 13.87 -25.79
CA THR A 125 14.15 13.02 -26.99
C THR A 125 12.81 13.13 -27.73
N GLY A 126 11.94 14.07 -27.31
CA GLY A 126 10.67 14.33 -27.97
C GLY A 126 9.63 13.23 -27.79
N PHE A 127 9.53 12.63 -26.58
CA PHE A 127 8.58 11.55 -26.28
C PHE A 127 7.16 11.87 -26.77
N SER A 128 6.66 13.08 -26.48
CA SER A 128 5.31 13.53 -26.89
C SER A 128 5.09 13.56 -28.41
N ARG A 129 6.16 13.70 -29.21
CA ARG A 129 6.10 13.61 -30.68
C ARG A 129 6.13 12.17 -31.16
N ILE A 130 6.90 11.31 -30.50
CA ILE A 130 7.06 9.89 -30.87
C ILE A 130 5.78 9.12 -30.51
N PHE A 131 5.23 9.35 -29.31
CA PHE A 131 4.00 8.74 -28.80
C PHE A 131 2.96 9.83 -28.50
N PRO A 132 2.25 10.33 -29.53
CA PRO A 132 1.25 11.38 -29.36
C PRO A 132 0.13 10.91 -28.44
N SER A 133 -0.34 11.80 -27.57
CA SER A 133 -1.43 11.54 -26.62
C SER A 133 -1.17 10.43 -25.60
N ILE A 134 0.09 10.00 -25.44
CA ILE A 134 0.52 9.12 -24.36
C ILE A 134 1.24 9.92 -23.29
N THR A 135 0.83 9.75 -22.03
CA THR A 135 1.46 10.39 -20.88
C THR A 135 2.42 9.42 -20.18
N PRO A 136 3.75 9.64 -20.23
CA PRO A 136 4.71 8.78 -19.55
C PRO A 136 4.85 9.15 -18.07
N CYS A 137 4.93 8.14 -17.20
CA CYS A 137 5.30 8.23 -15.79
C CYS A 137 6.42 7.24 -15.48
N LEU A 138 7.65 7.73 -15.31
CA LEU A 138 8.76 6.88 -14.88
C LEU A 138 8.59 6.54 -13.39
N ALA A 139 8.69 5.26 -13.04
CA ALA A 139 8.58 4.80 -11.67
C ALA A 139 9.95 4.63 -11.01
N THR A 140 10.14 5.14 -9.79
CA THR A 140 11.38 5.01 -9.01
C THR A 140 11.10 4.69 -7.53
N LEU A 141 12.16 4.52 -6.73
CA LEU A 141 12.07 4.17 -5.31
C LEU A 141 11.18 5.13 -4.52
N GLU A 142 10.25 4.57 -3.72
CA GLU A 142 9.27 5.33 -2.93
C GLU A 142 9.91 6.26 -1.89
N GLY A 143 11.03 5.86 -1.27
CA GLY A 143 11.72 6.67 -0.26
C GLY A 143 12.21 8.04 -0.74
N ILE A 144 12.44 8.21 -2.05
CA ILE A 144 12.80 9.52 -2.63
C ILE A 144 11.69 10.56 -2.40
N PHE A 145 10.44 10.11 -2.36
CA PHE A 145 9.28 10.97 -2.19
C PHE A 145 8.99 11.31 -0.72
N TRP A 146 9.79 10.83 0.23
CA TRP A 146 9.67 11.18 1.65
C TRP A 146 10.56 12.37 2.02
N ILE A 147 11.53 12.71 1.16
CA ILE A 147 12.47 13.81 1.39
C ILE A 147 11.85 15.11 0.83
N PRO A 148 11.60 16.13 1.67
CA PRO A 148 11.10 17.43 1.20
C PRO A 148 11.96 17.98 0.07
N ILE A 149 11.41 18.83 -0.82
CA ILE A 149 12.09 19.44 -1.97
C ILE A 149 12.48 18.42 -3.07
N VAL A 150 13.21 17.35 -2.73
CA VAL A 150 13.53 16.25 -3.64
C VAL A 150 12.26 15.64 -4.21
N ARG A 151 11.27 15.38 -3.34
CA ARG A 151 9.94 14.92 -3.70
C ARG A 151 9.29 15.76 -4.80
N ASP A 152 9.21 17.08 -4.58
CA ASP A 152 8.56 17.98 -5.53
C ASP A 152 9.37 18.13 -6.82
N TYR A 153 10.69 18.14 -6.74
CA TYR A 153 11.56 18.14 -7.91
C TYR A 153 11.35 16.90 -8.78
N VAL A 154 11.30 15.71 -8.17
CA VAL A 154 11.07 14.43 -8.87
C VAL A 154 9.65 14.36 -9.45
N MET A 155 8.64 14.73 -8.67
CA MET A 155 7.24 14.79 -9.14
C MET A 155 7.05 15.80 -10.27
N SER A 156 7.84 16.88 -10.31
CA SER A 156 7.79 17.88 -11.36
C SER A 156 8.20 17.35 -12.74
N MET A 157 9.05 16.33 -12.79
CA MET A 157 9.36 15.62 -14.03
C MET A 157 8.29 14.57 -14.39
N GLY A 158 7.25 14.41 -13.57
CA GLY A 158 6.20 13.41 -13.75
C GLY A 158 6.63 12.00 -13.35
N ILE A 159 7.64 11.88 -12.48
CA ILE A 159 8.09 10.60 -11.93
C ILE A 159 7.17 10.20 -10.77
N CYS A 160 6.87 8.91 -10.65
CA CYS A 160 6.02 8.31 -9.61
C CYS A 160 6.78 7.26 -8.78
N PRO A 161 6.30 6.91 -7.57
CA PRO A 161 6.86 5.81 -6.80
C PRO A 161 6.50 4.46 -7.43
N VAL A 162 7.42 3.49 -7.35
CA VAL A 162 7.24 2.10 -7.80
C VAL A 162 6.44 1.28 -6.77
N SER A 163 5.28 1.79 -6.35
CA SER A 163 4.37 1.14 -5.40
C SER A 163 3.11 0.63 -6.10
N GLU A 164 2.57 -0.53 -5.69
CA GLU A 164 1.35 -1.09 -6.33
C GLU A 164 0.21 -0.08 -6.35
N LEU A 165 0.03 0.69 -5.26
CA LEU A 165 -1.00 1.72 -5.15
C LEU A 165 -0.84 2.83 -6.20
N ALA A 166 0.37 3.40 -6.33
CA ALA A 166 0.60 4.50 -7.25
C ALA A 166 0.50 4.07 -8.71
N LEU A 167 1.10 2.93 -9.06
CA LEU A 167 1.04 2.42 -10.42
C LEU A 167 -0.40 2.03 -10.79
N LYS A 168 -1.15 1.37 -9.89
CA LYS A 168 -2.57 1.05 -10.11
C LYS A 168 -3.43 2.31 -10.25
N TYR A 169 -3.15 3.36 -9.48
CA TYR A 169 -3.85 4.64 -9.60
C TYR A 169 -3.65 5.24 -11.00
N LYS A 170 -2.40 5.32 -11.49
CA LYS A 170 -2.10 5.83 -12.83
C LYS A 170 -2.74 5.01 -13.94
N LEU A 171 -2.88 3.69 -13.77
CA LEU A 171 -3.42 2.79 -14.78
C LEU A 171 -4.95 2.66 -14.73
N THR A 172 -5.63 3.08 -13.65
CA THR A 172 -7.09 2.87 -13.51
C THR A 172 -7.88 4.15 -13.24
N GLN A 173 -7.31 5.16 -12.57
CA GLN A 173 -8.04 6.36 -12.14
C GLN A 173 -7.79 7.57 -13.06
N LYS A 174 -6.80 7.52 -13.96
CA LYS A 174 -6.42 8.61 -14.87
C LYS A 174 -6.95 8.48 -16.31
N GLY A 175 -7.95 7.63 -16.53
CA GLY A 175 -8.45 7.33 -17.87
C GLY A 175 -7.44 6.52 -18.69
N SER A 176 -7.56 6.58 -20.01
CA SER A 176 -6.68 5.88 -20.96
C SER A 176 -5.52 6.77 -21.45
N GLY A 177 -4.53 6.19 -22.13
CA GLY A 177 -3.39 6.93 -22.68
C GLY A 177 -2.27 7.18 -21.67
N ASN A 178 -2.24 6.43 -20.56
CA ASN A 178 -1.18 6.51 -19.56
C ASN A 178 -0.16 5.38 -19.77
N ALA A 179 1.14 5.72 -19.79
CA ALA A 179 2.22 4.74 -19.84
C ALA A 179 3.06 4.85 -18.56
N VAL A 180 3.09 3.79 -17.78
CA VAL A 180 3.95 3.67 -16.60
C VAL A 180 5.23 2.94 -17.01
N ILE A 181 6.39 3.53 -16.71
CA ILE A 181 7.70 2.97 -17.06
C ILE A 181 8.33 2.37 -15.81
N ILE A 182 8.65 1.08 -15.86
CA ILE A 182 9.27 0.36 -14.74
C ILE A 182 10.62 -0.19 -15.19
N VAL A 183 11.67 0.14 -14.43
CA VAL A 183 13.01 -0.43 -14.62
C VAL A 183 13.15 -1.64 -13.68
N VAL A 184 12.72 -2.81 -14.15
CA VAL A 184 12.42 -3.97 -13.27
C VAL A 184 13.65 -4.58 -12.60
N GLY A 185 14.80 -4.57 -13.28
CA GLY A 185 16.04 -5.10 -12.73
C GLY A 185 16.54 -4.37 -11.47
N GLY A 186 16.15 -3.10 -11.30
CA GLY A 186 16.44 -2.29 -10.13
C GLY A 186 17.92 -2.30 -9.72
N ALA A 187 18.16 -2.15 -8.41
CA ALA A 187 19.50 -2.14 -7.84
C ALA A 187 20.22 -3.50 -7.91
N SER A 188 19.52 -4.60 -8.22
CA SER A 188 20.13 -5.92 -8.41
C SER A 188 20.76 -6.06 -9.80
N GLU A 189 20.12 -5.50 -10.82
CA GLU A 189 20.67 -5.47 -12.19
C GLU A 189 21.81 -4.46 -12.33
N ALA A 190 21.76 -3.34 -11.58
CA ALA A 190 22.89 -2.40 -11.49
C ALA A 190 24.21 -3.08 -11.05
N LEU A 191 24.12 -4.15 -10.24
CA LEU A 191 25.29 -4.93 -9.82
C LEU A 191 25.88 -5.84 -10.92
N LEU A 192 25.19 -5.96 -12.05
CA LEU A 192 25.61 -6.74 -13.22
C LEU A 192 26.05 -5.83 -14.38
N CYS A 193 26.02 -4.51 -14.19
CA CYS A 193 26.33 -3.53 -15.21
C CYS A 193 27.81 -3.61 -15.59
N ARG A 194 28.08 -4.14 -16.78
CA ARG A 194 29.43 -4.20 -17.36
C ARG A 194 29.37 -3.81 -18.84
N PRO A 195 30.37 -3.10 -19.37
CA PRO A 195 30.43 -2.80 -20.78
C PRO A 195 30.30 -4.07 -21.64
N GLY A 196 29.46 -4.01 -22.68
CA GLY A 196 29.19 -5.14 -23.58
C GLY A 196 28.30 -6.25 -23.00
N ALA A 197 27.89 -6.17 -21.73
CA ALA A 197 27.00 -7.17 -21.14
C ALA A 197 25.55 -7.01 -21.63
N SER A 198 24.93 -8.14 -21.96
CA SER A 198 23.51 -8.29 -22.35
C SER A 198 22.73 -9.08 -21.29
N THR A 199 23.03 -8.86 -20.01
CA THR A 199 22.40 -9.57 -18.90
C THR A 199 21.31 -8.72 -18.28
N VAL A 200 20.11 -9.29 -18.14
CA VAL A 200 18.97 -8.68 -17.43
C VAL A 200 18.52 -9.56 -16.27
N TYR A 201 18.09 -8.94 -15.18
CA TYR A 201 17.67 -9.58 -13.94
C TYR A 201 16.16 -9.48 -13.78
N LEU A 202 15.47 -10.60 -13.94
CA LEU A 202 14.01 -10.70 -13.79
C LEU A 202 13.58 -11.72 -12.72
N LYS A 203 14.54 -12.35 -12.05
CA LYS A 203 14.32 -13.38 -11.02
C LYS A 203 13.38 -12.87 -9.93
N ASN A 204 12.18 -13.47 -9.87
CA ASN A 204 11.08 -13.18 -8.95
C ASN A 204 10.33 -11.85 -9.17
N HIS A 205 10.68 -11.06 -10.19
CA HIS A 205 10.02 -9.78 -10.47
C HIS A 205 8.79 -9.96 -11.39
N LYS A 206 7.83 -10.79 -11.00
CA LYS A 206 6.57 -10.99 -11.76
C LYS A 206 5.48 -9.96 -11.42
N GLY A 207 5.77 -9.02 -10.52
CA GLY A 207 4.81 -8.03 -10.04
C GLY A 207 4.25 -7.11 -11.12
N PHE A 208 5.07 -6.74 -12.13
CA PHE A 208 4.61 -5.91 -13.24
C PHE A 208 3.60 -6.64 -14.15
N VAL A 209 3.78 -7.95 -14.36
CA VAL A 209 2.81 -8.80 -15.10
C VAL A 209 1.52 -8.94 -14.30
N LYS A 210 1.63 -9.20 -13.00
CA LYS A 210 0.46 -9.25 -12.10
C LYS A 210 -0.31 -7.93 -12.13
N LEU A 211 0.39 -6.79 -12.11
CA LEU A 211 -0.23 -5.46 -12.20
C LEU A 211 -0.89 -5.22 -13.56
N ALA A 212 -0.25 -5.62 -14.65
CA ALA A 212 -0.82 -5.54 -16.00
C ALA A 212 -2.13 -6.32 -16.09
N LEU A 213 -2.14 -7.58 -15.63
CA LEU A 213 -3.34 -8.42 -15.59
C LEU A 213 -4.44 -7.80 -14.71
N LYS A 214 -4.13 -7.29 -13.52
CA LYS A 214 -5.12 -6.62 -12.65
C LYS A 214 -5.74 -5.37 -13.28
N THR A 215 -4.97 -4.63 -14.07
CA THR A 215 -5.40 -3.33 -14.61
C THR A 215 -5.92 -3.41 -16.04
N GLY A 216 -5.57 -4.46 -16.78
CA GLY A 216 -5.79 -4.57 -18.23
C GLY A 216 -4.81 -3.72 -19.05
N ALA A 217 -3.74 -3.21 -18.43
CA ALA A 217 -2.72 -2.42 -19.13
C ALA A 217 -1.81 -3.30 -19.99
N TYR A 218 -1.48 -2.86 -21.19
CA TYR A 218 -0.66 -3.63 -22.14
C TYR A 218 0.80 -3.63 -21.69
N LEU A 219 1.46 -4.79 -21.78
CA LEU A 219 2.89 -4.91 -21.46
C LEU A 219 3.72 -4.53 -22.68
N VAL A 220 4.71 -3.64 -22.51
CA VAL A 220 5.57 -3.22 -23.63
C VAL A 220 7.03 -3.46 -23.25
N PRO A 221 7.76 -4.38 -23.91
CA PRO A 221 9.18 -4.55 -23.67
C PRO A 221 9.95 -3.34 -24.22
N SER A 222 10.94 -2.85 -23.47
CA SER A 222 11.83 -1.78 -23.91
C SER A 222 13.28 -2.13 -23.58
N TYR A 223 14.19 -1.93 -24.53
CA TYR A 223 15.62 -2.22 -24.36
C TYR A 223 16.51 -1.01 -24.74
N SER A 224 17.43 -0.64 -23.85
CA SER A 224 18.36 0.49 -23.97
C SER A 224 19.77 -0.02 -24.30
N PHE A 225 20.12 0.00 -25.58
CA PHE A 225 21.46 -0.33 -26.05
C PHE A 225 22.44 0.78 -25.64
N GLY A 226 23.64 0.38 -25.17
CA GLY A 226 24.69 1.29 -24.71
C GLY A 226 24.60 1.72 -23.24
N GLU A 227 23.47 1.47 -22.55
CA GLU A 227 23.28 1.85 -21.14
C GLU A 227 24.34 1.24 -20.21
N ASN A 228 24.76 -0.01 -20.45
CA ASN A 228 25.79 -0.67 -19.64
C ASN A 228 27.23 -0.19 -19.92
N ASN A 229 27.46 0.63 -20.95
CA ASN A 229 28.79 1.06 -21.36
C ASN A 229 29.19 2.39 -20.71
N ILE A 230 28.26 3.12 -20.08
CA ILE A 230 28.51 4.49 -19.59
C ILE A 230 29.30 4.53 -18.28
N PHE A 231 29.45 3.40 -17.60
CA PHE A 231 30.28 3.26 -16.41
C PHE A 231 30.95 1.89 -16.38
N ASN A 232 32.11 1.83 -15.74
CA ASN A 232 32.77 0.60 -15.37
C ASN A 232 32.43 0.28 -13.92
N GLN A 233 31.81 -0.88 -13.71
CA GLN A 233 31.57 -1.37 -12.37
C GLN A 233 32.85 -2.02 -11.81
N GLU A 234 33.26 -1.58 -10.63
CA GLU A 234 34.41 -2.12 -9.93
C GLU A 234 33.98 -3.27 -9.02
N THR A 235 34.43 -4.49 -9.32
CA THR A 235 34.29 -5.63 -8.42
C THR A 235 35.68 -6.05 -7.95
N PHE A 236 35.97 -5.81 -6.66
CA PHE A 236 37.23 -6.22 -6.07
C PHE A 236 37.33 -7.75 -5.98
N PRO A 237 38.54 -8.35 -6.14
CA PRO A 237 38.73 -9.79 -6.06
C PRO A 237 38.28 -10.38 -4.72
N GLU A 238 37.73 -11.59 -4.76
CA GLU A 238 37.34 -12.34 -3.55
C GLU A 238 38.57 -12.61 -2.67
N GLY A 239 38.41 -12.44 -1.35
CA GLY A 239 39.51 -12.56 -0.37
C GLY A 239 40.26 -11.25 -0.06
N THR A 240 39.99 -10.15 -0.80
CA THR A 240 40.62 -8.84 -0.50
C THR A 240 39.91 -8.08 0.63
N TRP A 241 40.66 -7.27 1.38
CA TRP A 241 40.11 -6.37 2.40
C TRP A 241 39.11 -5.36 1.82
N LEU A 242 39.38 -4.84 0.62
CA LEU A 242 38.44 -3.94 -0.08
C LEU A 242 37.13 -4.65 -0.43
N ARG A 243 37.18 -5.93 -0.86
CA ARG A 243 35.97 -6.73 -1.12
C ARG A 243 35.18 -7.01 0.15
N PHE A 244 35.86 -7.27 1.27
CA PHE A 244 35.21 -7.42 2.58
C PHE A 244 34.48 -6.12 2.98
N PHE A 245 35.15 -4.97 2.88
CA PHE A 245 34.52 -3.69 3.19
C PHE A 245 33.36 -3.37 2.24
N GLN A 246 33.54 -3.57 0.93
CA GLN A 246 32.50 -3.39 -0.09
C GLN A 246 31.26 -4.24 0.24
N LYS A 247 31.43 -5.54 0.53
CA LYS A 247 30.32 -6.44 0.88
C LYS A 247 29.63 -6.04 2.17
N ASN A 248 30.38 -5.64 3.20
CA ASN A 248 29.79 -5.18 4.46
C ASN A 248 29.04 -3.87 4.29
N PHE A 249 29.60 -2.88 3.60
CA PHE A 249 28.94 -1.61 3.29
C PHE A 249 27.66 -1.83 2.47
N GLN A 250 27.72 -2.68 1.44
CA GLN A 250 26.53 -3.07 0.66
C GLN A 250 25.48 -3.77 1.53
N LYS A 251 25.89 -4.66 2.43
CA LYS A 251 24.97 -5.37 3.33
C LYS A 251 24.32 -4.43 4.33
N ILE A 252 25.08 -3.48 4.88
CA ILE A 252 24.58 -2.44 5.80
C ILE A 252 23.64 -1.49 5.06
N GLY A 253 24.05 -0.97 3.91
CA GLY A 253 23.22 -0.10 3.07
C GLY A 253 21.91 -0.77 2.64
N LYS A 254 21.97 -2.05 2.25
CA LYS A 254 20.77 -2.83 1.93
C LYS A 254 19.86 -3.03 3.15
N LYS A 255 20.43 -3.26 4.33
CA LYS A 255 19.67 -3.50 5.57
C LYS A 255 19.02 -2.22 6.12
N ILE A 256 19.72 -1.09 6.05
CA ILE A 256 19.28 0.19 6.63
C ILE A 256 18.44 0.99 5.63
N LEU A 257 18.89 1.11 4.39
CA LEU A 257 18.33 2.02 3.38
C LEU A 257 17.61 1.29 2.24
N GLY A 258 17.68 -0.05 2.18
CA GLY A 258 17.12 -0.81 1.05
C GLY A 258 17.87 -0.61 -0.28
N LEU A 259 19.07 -0.01 -0.24
CA LEU A 259 19.86 0.35 -1.43
C LEU A 259 21.08 -0.57 -1.59
N ASN A 260 21.30 -1.10 -2.80
CA ASN A 260 22.55 -1.78 -3.14
C ASN A 260 23.53 -0.77 -3.74
N PHE A 261 24.50 -0.31 -2.94
CA PHE A 261 25.53 0.60 -3.43
C PHE A 261 26.51 -0.12 -4.36
N CYS A 262 26.60 0.32 -5.61
CA CYS A 262 27.61 -0.16 -6.55
C CYS A 262 28.86 0.71 -6.43
N THR A 263 30.03 0.09 -6.45
CA THR A 263 31.29 0.81 -6.71
C THR A 263 31.50 0.86 -8.21
N PHE A 264 31.67 2.06 -8.74
CA PHE A 264 31.82 2.29 -10.17
C PHE A 264 32.71 3.50 -10.41
N HIS A 265 33.26 3.55 -11.62
CA HIS A 265 33.96 4.72 -12.12
C HIS A 265 33.52 5.03 -13.55
N GLY A 266 33.66 6.30 -13.90
CA GLY A 266 33.62 6.79 -15.27
C GLY A 266 34.92 7.53 -15.56
N ARG A 267 34.81 8.59 -16.36
CA ARG A 267 35.91 9.52 -16.62
C ARG A 267 35.92 10.71 -15.64
N GLY A 268 37.01 11.43 -15.61
CA GLY A 268 37.10 12.76 -15.01
C GLY A 268 36.82 13.87 -16.02
N LEU A 269 37.18 15.10 -15.66
CA LEU A 269 36.95 16.29 -16.50
C LEU A 269 37.81 16.29 -17.77
N THR A 270 39.00 15.70 -17.72
CA THR A 270 39.83 15.45 -18.92
C THR A 270 39.51 14.07 -19.50
N ARG A 271 39.65 13.91 -20.83
CA ARG A 271 39.25 12.67 -21.54
C ARG A 271 39.92 11.38 -21.03
N THR A 272 41.09 11.49 -20.42
CA THR A 272 41.90 10.35 -19.93
C THR A 272 41.91 10.22 -18.41
N SER A 273 41.29 11.14 -17.68
CA SER A 273 41.27 11.09 -16.22
C SER A 273 40.22 10.12 -15.69
N TRP A 274 40.50 9.54 -14.53
CA TRP A 274 39.56 8.74 -13.75
C TRP A 274 38.61 9.65 -12.95
N GLY A 275 37.34 9.27 -12.81
CA GLY A 275 36.38 10.06 -12.04
C GLY A 275 34.96 9.47 -11.99
N PHE A 276 33.99 10.30 -11.60
CA PHE A 276 32.57 9.91 -11.46
C PHE A 276 31.69 10.38 -12.62
N LEU A 277 32.25 11.09 -13.60
CA LEU A 277 31.50 11.52 -14.78
C LEU A 277 31.37 10.32 -15.72
N PRO A 278 30.17 9.96 -16.19
CA PRO A 278 29.98 8.80 -17.06
C PRO A 278 30.71 8.94 -18.40
N PHE A 279 31.08 7.83 -19.01
CA PHE A 279 31.66 7.81 -20.35
C PHE A 279 30.66 8.30 -21.40
N ASN A 280 31.13 9.06 -22.38
CA ASN A 280 30.31 9.54 -23.49
C ASN A 280 30.13 8.41 -24.51
N HIS A 281 29.19 7.52 -24.23
CA HIS A 281 28.76 6.47 -25.15
C HIS A 281 27.29 6.65 -25.54
N PRO A 282 26.93 6.36 -26.81
CA PRO A 282 25.57 6.51 -27.29
C PRO A 282 24.60 5.57 -26.57
N ILE A 283 23.44 6.09 -26.16
CA ILE A 283 22.34 5.28 -25.61
C ILE A 283 21.16 5.29 -26.58
N THR A 284 20.68 4.12 -27.00
CA THR A 284 19.46 4.03 -27.82
C THR A 284 18.45 3.10 -27.18
N THR A 285 17.30 3.65 -26.78
CA THR A 285 16.18 2.90 -26.23
C THR A 285 15.19 2.58 -27.33
N VAL A 286 14.94 1.28 -27.53
CA VAL A 286 13.95 0.75 -28.47
C VAL A 286 12.73 0.29 -27.68
N VAL A 287 11.57 0.86 -27.98
CA VAL A 287 10.27 0.46 -27.40
C VAL A 287 9.60 -0.52 -28.35
N GLY A 288 9.37 -1.73 -27.85
CA GLY A 288 8.82 -2.86 -28.59
C GLY A 288 7.31 -2.80 -28.83
N GLU A 289 6.80 -3.91 -29.38
CA GLU A 289 5.38 -4.11 -29.65
C GLU A 289 4.58 -4.23 -28.35
N PRO A 290 3.42 -3.57 -28.22
CA PRO A 290 2.56 -3.72 -27.05
C PRO A 290 1.89 -5.09 -27.04
N LEU A 291 1.99 -5.79 -25.91
CA LEU A 291 1.40 -7.10 -25.66
C LEU A 291 0.07 -6.93 -24.91
N PRO A 292 -1.07 -7.21 -25.55
CA PRO A 292 -2.36 -7.20 -24.89
C PRO A 292 -2.43 -8.27 -23.81
N VAL A 293 -3.00 -7.92 -22.66
CA VAL A 293 -3.29 -8.86 -21.58
C VAL A 293 -4.74 -8.71 -21.13
N PRO A 294 -5.42 -9.80 -20.73
CA PRO A 294 -6.77 -9.73 -20.21
C PRO A 294 -6.77 -9.05 -18.84
N LYS A 295 -7.86 -8.33 -18.55
CA LYS A 295 -8.09 -7.80 -17.21
C LYS A 295 -8.63 -8.91 -16.31
N ILE A 296 -7.84 -9.33 -15.34
CA ILE A 296 -8.15 -10.37 -14.35
C ILE A 296 -7.81 -9.82 -12.98
N CYS A 297 -8.79 -9.68 -12.10
CA CYS A 297 -8.60 -8.97 -10.83
C CYS A 297 -7.85 -9.77 -9.77
N ASP A 298 -7.95 -11.10 -9.79
CA ASP A 298 -7.08 -11.97 -8.99
C ASP A 298 -6.42 -13.03 -9.90
N PRO A 299 -5.34 -12.67 -10.61
CA PRO A 299 -4.68 -13.60 -11.51
C PRO A 299 -3.91 -14.64 -10.72
N ASP A 300 -4.16 -15.92 -11.01
CA ASP A 300 -3.45 -17.04 -10.43
C ASP A 300 -1.97 -17.08 -10.87
N LYS A 301 -1.17 -17.89 -10.16
CA LYS A 301 0.28 -17.97 -10.39
C LYS A 301 0.64 -18.52 -11.78
N GLU A 302 -0.17 -19.41 -12.34
CA GLU A 302 0.08 -20.05 -13.64
C GLU A 302 -0.21 -19.06 -14.77
N THR A 303 -1.31 -18.32 -14.68
CA THR A 303 -1.63 -17.24 -15.63
C THR A 303 -0.55 -16.17 -15.62
N VAL A 304 -0.08 -15.73 -14.44
CA VAL A 304 1.03 -14.77 -14.34
C VAL A 304 2.30 -15.34 -14.97
N ALA A 305 2.61 -16.63 -14.74
CA ALA A 305 3.77 -17.27 -15.36
C ALA A 305 3.66 -17.34 -16.89
N LYS A 306 2.50 -17.68 -17.43
CA LYS A 306 2.24 -17.72 -18.88
C LYS A 306 2.52 -16.38 -19.54
N TYR A 307 1.95 -15.29 -19.04
CA TYR A 307 2.17 -13.95 -19.62
C TYR A 307 3.60 -13.45 -19.40
N PHE A 308 4.26 -13.88 -18.32
CA PHE A 308 5.66 -13.59 -18.10
C PHE A 308 6.58 -14.26 -19.13
N GLU A 309 6.32 -15.50 -19.53
CA GLU A 309 7.06 -16.18 -20.60
C GLU A 309 6.81 -15.54 -21.98
N ILE A 310 5.58 -15.10 -22.26
CA ILE A 310 5.25 -14.34 -23.47
C ILE A 310 6.06 -13.03 -23.50
N TYR A 311 6.09 -12.31 -22.37
CA TYR A 311 6.88 -11.08 -22.23
C TYR A 311 8.39 -11.33 -22.44
N ILE A 312 8.95 -12.39 -21.85
CA ILE A 312 10.36 -12.77 -22.04
C ILE A 312 10.68 -13.04 -23.51
N SER A 313 9.81 -13.77 -24.19
CA SER A 313 9.97 -14.10 -25.61
C SER A 313 9.95 -12.83 -26.48
N ALA A 314 9.04 -11.90 -26.18
CA ALA A 314 8.98 -10.61 -26.85
C ALA A 314 10.23 -9.74 -26.61
N LEU A 315 10.75 -9.73 -25.37
CA LEU A 315 11.98 -9.00 -25.03
C LEU A 315 13.21 -9.56 -25.77
N ARG A 316 13.36 -10.89 -25.84
CA ARG A 316 14.43 -11.54 -26.61
C ARG A 316 14.33 -11.20 -28.09
N LYS A 317 13.14 -11.33 -28.67
CA LYS A 317 12.87 -10.95 -30.07
C LYS A 317 13.26 -9.49 -30.33
N LEU A 318 12.87 -8.57 -29.46
CA LEU A 318 13.19 -7.15 -29.58
C LEU A 318 14.71 -6.91 -29.57
N PHE A 319 15.42 -7.58 -28.66
CA PHE A 319 16.88 -7.52 -28.57
C PHE A 319 17.53 -8.07 -29.85
N ASP A 320 17.18 -9.28 -30.27
CA ASP A 320 17.79 -9.96 -31.41
C ASP A 320 17.61 -9.18 -32.73
N GLN A 321 16.46 -8.53 -32.91
CA GLN A 321 16.19 -7.71 -34.09
C GLN A 321 17.08 -6.46 -34.20
N HIS A 322 17.62 -5.97 -33.07
CA HIS A 322 18.32 -4.69 -33.01
C HIS A 322 19.79 -4.80 -32.58
N LYS A 323 20.23 -5.95 -32.03
CA LYS A 323 21.54 -6.11 -31.40
C LYS A 323 22.72 -5.77 -32.32
N THR A 324 22.70 -6.23 -33.57
CA THR A 324 23.79 -5.99 -34.55
C THR A 324 23.93 -4.52 -34.91
N LYS A 325 22.81 -3.82 -35.07
CA LYS A 325 22.76 -2.38 -35.35
C LYS A 325 23.43 -1.54 -34.27
N TYR A 326 23.45 -2.03 -33.03
CA TYR A 326 23.99 -1.31 -31.87
C TYR A 326 25.25 -1.95 -31.28
N GLY A 327 26.00 -2.71 -32.08
CA GLY A 327 27.37 -3.14 -31.76
C GLY A 327 27.50 -4.46 -31.01
N PHE A 328 26.44 -5.25 -30.90
CA PHE A 328 26.49 -6.62 -30.38
C PHE A 328 26.72 -7.62 -31.52
N SER A 329 27.38 -8.75 -31.25
CA SER A 329 27.56 -9.80 -32.27
C SER A 329 26.24 -10.51 -32.58
N GLU A 330 26.12 -11.09 -33.78
CA GLU A 330 24.97 -11.93 -34.16
C GLU A 330 24.78 -13.12 -33.20
N THR A 331 25.89 -13.67 -32.70
CA THR A 331 25.92 -14.80 -31.79
C THR A 331 25.62 -14.44 -30.34
N GLN A 332 25.64 -13.16 -29.97
CA GLN A 332 25.41 -12.75 -28.60
C GLN A 332 23.92 -12.81 -28.26
N GLU A 333 23.59 -13.52 -27.19
CA GLU A 333 22.22 -13.69 -26.71
C GLU A 333 21.91 -12.78 -25.50
N LEU A 334 20.63 -12.47 -25.32
CA LEU A 334 20.14 -11.80 -24.13
C LEU A 334 20.06 -12.80 -22.97
N THR A 335 20.96 -12.66 -22.00
CA THR A 335 20.97 -13.52 -20.81
C THR A 335 19.95 -13.01 -19.80
N ILE A 336 18.90 -13.79 -19.54
CA ILE A 336 17.86 -13.45 -18.57
C ILE A 336 18.08 -14.28 -17.31
N MET A 337 18.45 -13.64 -16.21
CA MET A 337 18.63 -14.31 -14.93
C MET A 337 17.26 -14.57 -14.28
N LEU A 338 16.85 -15.83 -14.27
CA LEU A 338 15.60 -16.33 -13.68
C LEU A 338 15.81 -17.11 -12.37
N THR A 339 17.01 -17.65 -12.15
CA THR A 339 17.42 -18.37 -10.93
C THR A 339 18.84 -17.95 -10.51
N GLY A 340 19.30 -18.30 -9.30
CA GLY A 340 20.54 -17.78 -8.71
C GLY A 340 21.84 -18.33 -9.30
N THR A 341 21.74 -19.02 -10.44
CA THR A 341 22.83 -19.76 -11.07
C THR A 341 22.83 -19.39 -12.55
N LEU A 342 24.02 -19.12 -13.10
CA LEU A 342 24.24 -18.97 -14.54
C LEU A 342 23.72 -20.22 -15.25
N LEU A 343 22.55 -20.14 -15.86
CA LEU A 343 22.04 -21.17 -16.77
C LEU A 343 22.53 -20.84 -18.18
N THR A 344 23.77 -21.20 -18.46
CA THR A 344 24.18 -21.57 -19.83
C THR A 344 23.63 -22.96 -20.08
N HIS A 345 22.44 -23.07 -20.67
CA HIS A 345 22.02 -24.30 -21.32
C HIS A 345 21.64 -23.99 -22.77
N CYS A 346 22.52 -24.43 -23.67
CA CYS A 346 22.29 -24.58 -25.10
C CYS A 346 20.92 -25.21 -25.36
N LEU A 347 20.05 -24.48 -26.06
CA LEU A 347 18.90 -25.05 -26.76
C LEU A 347 19.34 -25.48 -28.15
N THR A 348 19.96 -26.66 -28.23
CA THR A 348 20.00 -27.45 -29.47
C THR A 348 19.33 -28.78 -29.18
N ASN A 349 18.03 -28.89 -29.50
CA ASN A 349 17.39 -30.13 -29.98
C ASN A 349 15.88 -29.95 -30.18
N THR A 350 15.49 -29.31 -31.27
CA THR A 350 14.13 -29.43 -31.85
C THR A 350 14.09 -30.31 -33.10
N LYS A 351 15.09 -31.19 -33.31
CA LYS A 351 15.12 -32.15 -34.44
C LYS A 351 15.04 -33.63 -34.07
N LYS A 352 14.74 -33.98 -32.80
CA LYS A 352 14.66 -35.39 -32.36
C LYS A 352 13.26 -35.90 -31.98
N ALA A 353 12.23 -35.04 -32.04
CA ALA A 353 10.85 -35.41 -31.72
C ALA A 353 10.01 -35.89 -32.92
N GLU A 354 10.53 -35.83 -34.16
CA GLU A 354 9.81 -36.29 -35.37
C GLU A 354 10.21 -37.71 -35.82
N LYS A 355 11.02 -38.45 -35.06
CA LYS A 355 11.49 -39.80 -35.46
C LYS A 355 11.07 -40.94 -34.53
N LEU A 356 10.13 -40.71 -33.61
CA LEU A 356 9.65 -41.74 -32.66
C LEU A 356 8.15 -42.05 -32.74
N ASN A 357 7.39 -41.43 -33.65
CA ASN A 357 5.96 -41.72 -33.88
C ASN A 357 5.67 -42.59 -35.12
N SER A 358 6.65 -43.35 -35.60
CA SER A 358 6.50 -44.25 -36.76
C SER A 358 6.90 -45.68 -36.40
N SER A 359 6.22 -46.30 -35.44
CA SER A 359 6.17 -47.77 -35.37
C SER A 359 5.21 -48.26 -34.28
N ARG A 360 4.29 -49.12 -34.71
CA ARG A 360 3.43 -50.04 -33.94
C ARG A 360 2.06 -49.53 -33.54
N ASN A 361 1.16 -49.70 -34.50
CA ASN A 361 -0.21 -50.09 -34.26
C ASN A 361 -0.33 -51.62 -34.51
N ILE A 362 -1.35 -52.25 -33.90
CA ILE A 362 -2.02 -53.54 -34.26
C ILE A 362 -1.89 -54.74 -33.26
N ASN A 363 -3.09 -55.17 -32.80
CA ASN A 363 -3.58 -56.43 -32.16
C ASN A 363 -3.19 -56.71 -30.70
N GLY A 364 -4.05 -57.14 -29.78
CA GLY A 364 -5.47 -57.56 -29.80
C GLY A 364 -5.73 -58.57 -28.65
N GLN A 365 -6.76 -58.30 -27.83
CA GLN A 365 -7.63 -59.24 -27.09
C GLN A 365 -7.23 -59.91 -25.74
N HIS A 366 -8.09 -59.62 -24.74
CA HIS A 366 -8.54 -60.40 -23.56
C HIS A 366 -7.56 -60.93 -22.47
N ARG A 367 -7.67 -60.33 -21.26
CA ARG A 367 -8.16 -61.00 -20.04
C ARG A 367 -8.50 -59.97 -18.95
N VAL A 368 -9.76 -60.01 -18.50
CA VAL A 368 -10.31 -59.32 -17.34
C VAL A 368 -10.15 -60.26 -16.14
N ASN A 369 -9.53 -59.80 -15.05
CA ASN A 369 -9.98 -60.00 -13.65
C ASN A 369 -8.98 -59.45 -12.62
N HIS A 370 -9.54 -58.71 -11.65
CA HIS A 370 -9.00 -58.23 -10.35
C HIS A 370 -7.77 -57.30 -10.39
N CYS A 371 -7.78 -56.08 -9.86
CA CYS A 371 -8.43 -55.59 -8.64
C CYS A 371 -8.73 -54.08 -8.77
N THR A 372 -10.01 -53.72 -8.77
CA THR A 372 -10.52 -52.35 -8.65
C THR A 372 -11.43 -52.32 -7.43
N LYS A 373 -10.91 -51.79 -6.33
CA LYS A 373 -11.64 -51.35 -5.14
C LYS A 373 -10.69 -50.42 -4.40
N ASP A 374 -10.88 -49.12 -4.61
CA ASP A 374 -10.82 -48.09 -3.56
C ASP A 374 -11.10 -46.71 -4.18
N MET A 375 -11.92 -45.94 -3.48
CA MET A 375 -12.31 -44.55 -3.74
C MET A 375 -13.41 -44.29 -4.78
N MET A 376 -14.64 -44.74 -4.48
CA MET A 376 -15.87 -43.95 -4.62
C MET A 376 -17.07 -44.75 -4.12
N ASN A 377 -17.51 -44.43 -2.90
CA ASN A 377 -18.87 -44.52 -2.33
C ASN A 377 -18.77 -44.84 -0.84
N ASP A 378 -18.72 -43.79 -0.02
CA ASP A 378 -19.36 -43.82 1.30
C ASP A 378 -20.06 -42.47 1.49
N ILE A 379 -21.33 -42.47 1.11
CA ILE A 379 -22.33 -41.61 1.73
C ILE A 379 -22.57 -42.22 3.11
N VAL A 380 -21.99 -41.61 4.14
CA VAL A 380 -22.41 -41.80 5.53
C VAL A 380 -22.71 -40.43 6.10
N THR A 381 -24.01 -40.23 6.28
CA THR A 381 -24.66 -39.37 7.27
C THR A 381 -23.73 -38.82 8.36
N TYR A 382 -23.58 -37.50 8.44
CA TYR A 382 -23.02 -36.85 9.63
C TYR A 382 -23.96 -37.13 10.82
N PRO A 383 -23.48 -37.69 11.93
CA PRO A 383 -24.26 -37.70 13.15
C PRO A 383 -24.41 -36.27 13.66
N VAL A 384 -25.65 -35.92 14.03
CA VAL A 384 -25.93 -34.82 14.94
C VAL A 384 -25.17 -35.11 16.24
N VAL A 385 -24.04 -34.44 16.44
CA VAL A 385 -23.38 -34.40 17.75
C VAL A 385 -24.14 -33.37 18.57
N THR A 386 -25.15 -33.83 19.32
CA THR A 386 -25.61 -33.16 20.53
C THR A 386 -24.47 -33.20 21.54
N GLY A 387 -23.54 -32.25 21.42
CA GLY A 387 -22.47 -32.05 22.38
C GLY A 387 -23.03 -31.42 23.65
N ASN A 388 -23.36 -32.24 24.64
CA ASN A 388 -23.44 -31.81 26.03
C ASN A 388 -22.10 -31.14 26.37
N VAL A 389 -22.14 -29.82 26.61
CA VAL A 389 -20.99 -29.06 27.11
C VAL A 389 -20.70 -29.58 28.51
N SER A 390 -19.74 -30.50 28.61
CA SER A 390 -19.13 -30.90 29.87
C SER A 390 -18.46 -29.68 30.50
N LYS A 391 -19.04 -29.17 31.60
CA LYS A 391 -18.41 -28.20 32.49
C LYS A 391 -17.07 -28.77 32.98
N LYS A 392 -15.96 -28.32 32.42
CA LYS A 392 -14.64 -28.37 33.08
C LYS A 392 -14.34 -26.99 33.64
N PRO A 393 -14.00 -26.83 34.93
CA PRO A 393 -13.63 -25.53 35.47
C PRO A 393 -12.28 -25.08 34.92
N LEU A 394 -12.23 -23.85 34.41
CA LEU A 394 -11.02 -23.09 34.14
C LEU A 394 -10.40 -22.66 35.50
N GLU A 395 -9.79 -23.59 36.22
CA GLU A 395 -9.04 -23.29 37.45
C GLU A 395 -7.57 -22.94 37.18
N GLY A 396 -7.00 -23.41 36.06
CA GLY A 396 -5.58 -23.20 35.73
C GLY A 396 -5.20 -21.83 35.17
N GLU A 397 -6.16 -21.00 34.74
CA GLU A 397 -5.89 -19.66 34.20
C GLU A 397 -5.99 -18.53 35.25
N ARG A 398 -6.61 -18.80 36.42
CA ARG A 398 -6.67 -17.83 37.53
C ARG A 398 -5.31 -17.57 38.17
N GLU A 399 -4.44 -18.57 38.26
CA GLU A 399 -3.13 -18.44 38.91
C GLU A 399 -2.10 -17.63 38.11
N LYS A 400 -2.33 -17.39 36.81
CA LYS A 400 -1.39 -16.62 35.97
C LYS A 400 -1.65 -15.12 36.02
N ILE A 401 -2.83 -14.69 36.46
CA ILE A 401 -3.25 -13.27 36.53
C ILE A 401 -2.83 -12.62 37.86
N GLU A 402 -2.57 -13.39 38.91
CA GLU A 402 -2.24 -12.87 40.25
C GLU A 402 -0.79 -12.35 40.45
N ARG A 403 0.07 -12.40 39.42
CA ARG A 403 1.52 -12.10 39.57
C ARG A 403 1.97 -10.65 39.32
N ASN A 404 1.08 -9.66 39.25
CA ASN A 404 1.46 -8.23 39.16
C ASN A 404 1.39 -7.50 40.51
N THR A 405 2.33 -7.82 41.41
CA THR A 405 2.38 -7.40 42.82
C THR A 405 3.03 -6.02 43.10
N LYS A 406 2.85 -5.02 42.22
CA LYS A 406 3.14 -3.61 42.55
C LYS A 406 1.91 -2.68 42.46
N THR A 407 1.00 -2.94 41.52
CA THR A 407 -0.28 -2.19 41.42
C THR A 407 -1.26 -2.57 42.54
N SER A 408 -1.11 -3.76 43.12
CA SER A 408 -1.94 -4.32 44.20
C SER A 408 -1.90 -3.52 45.51
N HIS A 409 -0.78 -2.88 45.85
CA HIS A 409 -0.60 -2.30 47.19
C HIS A 409 -1.28 -0.93 47.37
N ILE A 410 -1.29 -0.09 46.33
CA ILE A 410 -1.98 1.21 46.33
C ILE A 410 -3.50 1.00 46.28
N ILE A 411 -3.94 0.05 45.43
CA ILE A 411 -5.35 -0.34 45.34
C ILE A 411 -5.82 -0.93 46.67
N LYS A 412 -5.03 -1.80 47.34
CA LYS A 412 -5.34 -2.30 48.70
C LYS A 412 -5.49 -1.17 49.73
N LYS A 413 -4.57 -0.20 49.76
CA LYS A 413 -4.66 0.93 50.71
C LYS A 413 -5.88 1.81 50.49
N LEU A 414 -6.24 2.08 49.24
CA LEU A 414 -7.47 2.83 48.90
C LEU A 414 -8.73 2.03 49.27
N LEU A 415 -8.67 0.71 49.08
CA LEU A 415 -9.75 -0.23 49.40
C LEU A 415 -9.99 -0.38 50.91
N ASP A 416 -8.97 -0.23 51.76
CA ASP A 416 -9.10 -0.35 53.23
C ASP A 416 -9.73 0.88 53.91
N ILE A 417 -9.84 2.00 53.19
CA ILE A 417 -10.48 3.25 53.67
C ILE A 417 -12.01 3.23 53.43
N MET A 418 -12.51 2.31 52.60
CA MET A 418 -13.92 2.27 52.18
C MET A 418 -14.75 1.26 52.98
N PRO A 419 -15.99 1.59 53.40
CA PRO A 419 -16.85 0.68 54.14
C PRO A 419 -17.16 -0.60 53.33
N CYS A 420 -16.98 -1.76 53.97
CA CYS A 420 -16.91 -3.08 53.34
C CYS A 420 -18.18 -3.49 52.55
N SER A 421 -19.35 -2.91 52.85
CA SER A 421 -20.63 -3.28 52.22
C SER A 421 -20.88 -2.68 50.84
N LYS A 422 -20.13 -1.65 50.40
CA LYS A 422 -20.31 -0.99 49.07
C LYS A 422 -19.09 -1.08 48.14
N LYS A 423 -18.06 -1.80 48.57
CA LYS A 423 -16.73 -1.82 47.93
C LYS A 423 -16.75 -2.36 46.49
N THR A 424 -17.59 -3.36 46.23
CA THR A 424 -17.77 -3.95 44.88
C THR A 424 -18.48 -2.99 43.92
N ASP A 425 -19.50 -2.28 44.39
CA ASP A 425 -20.30 -1.36 43.59
C ASP A 425 -19.50 -0.12 43.16
N TYR A 426 -18.66 0.40 44.06
CA TYR A 426 -17.76 1.52 43.72
C TYR A 426 -16.68 1.11 42.71
N LEU A 427 -16.12 -0.10 42.84
CA LEU A 427 -15.13 -0.60 41.88
C LEU A 427 -15.72 -0.82 40.49
N GLN A 428 -16.95 -1.35 40.41
CA GLN A 428 -17.69 -1.49 39.15
C GLN A 428 -18.05 -0.11 38.56
N SER A 429 -18.50 0.82 39.40
CA SER A 429 -18.80 2.19 38.95
C SER A 429 -17.56 2.90 38.41
N LEU A 430 -16.41 2.74 39.09
CA LEU A 430 -15.14 3.31 38.64
C LEU A 430 -14.65 2.67 37.34
N SER A 431 -14.83 1.35 37.15
CA SER A 431 -14.46 0.66 35.91
C SER A 431 -15.33 1.08 34.72
N LEU A 432 -16.60 1.42 34.94
CA LEU A 432 -17.48 2.00 33.92
C LEU A 432 -17.07 3.43 33.55
N LEU A 433 -16.66 4.24 34.52
CA LEU A 433 -16.26 5.63 34.30
C LEU A 433 -14.82 5.81 33.81
N GLN A 434 -13.98 4.77 33.87
CA GLN A 434 -12.55 4.88 33.50
C GLN A 434 -12.36 5.38 32.06
N TRP A 435 -13.21 4.93 31.13
CA TRP A 435 -13.12 5.29 29.71
C TRP A 435 -13.54 6.75 29.49
N PRO A 436 -14.75 7.19 29.90
CA PRO A 436 -15.15 8.60 29.82
C PRO A 436 -14.17 9.55 30.50
N LEU A 437 -13.76 9.25 31.73
CA LEU A 437 -12.82 10.09 32.49
C LEU A 437 -11.44 10.12 31.83
N GLY A 438 -10.98 9.00 31.28
CA GLY A 438 -9.75 8.92 30.51
C GLY A 438 -9.77 9.81 29.27
N TYR A 439 -10.85 9.77 28.48
CA TYR A 439 -11.00 10.64 27.31
C TYR A 439 -11.06 12.12 27.68
N LEU A 440 -11.80 12.48 28.74
CA LEU A 440 -11.86 13.85 29.24
C LEU A 440 -10.47 14.33 29.70
N ALA A 441 -9.73 13.51 30.44
CA ALA A 441 -8.37 13.84 30.85
C ALA A 441 -7.42 13.99 29.66
N ILE A 442 -7.51 13.10 28.65
CA ILE A 442 -6.69 13.20 27.44
C ILE A 442 -7.00 14.50 26.70
N PHE A 443 -8.27 14.82 26.48
CA PHE A 443 -8.67 15.95 25.62
C PHE A 443 -8.54 17.31 26.32
N PHE A 444 -8.92 17.42 27.59
CA PHE A 444 -8.95 18.70 28.29
C PHE A 444 -7.72 18.99 29.15
N ILE A 445 -6.93 17.98 29.49
CA ILE A 445 -5.73 18.15 30.33
C ILE A 445 -4.49 17.82 29.52
N LEU A 446 -4.34 16.57 29.07
CA LEU A 446 -3.09 16.12 28.46
C LEU A 446 -2.83 16.80 27.12
N GLN A 447 -3.80 16.92 26.22
CA GLN A 447 -3.61 17.58 24.92
C GLN A 447 -3.20 19.06 25.05
N PRO A 448 -3.92 19.92 25.81
CA PRO A 448 -3.52 21.31 26.02
C PRO A 448 -2.17 21.43 26.73
N LEU A 449 -1.88 20.58 27.72
CA LEU A 449 -0.57 20.51 28.37
C LEU A 449 0.52 20.18 27.34
N PHE A 450 0.28 19.19 26.47
CA PHE A 450 1.23 18.72 25.46
C PHE A 450 1.49 19.77 24.38
N ILE A 451 0.45 20.49 23.96
CA ILE A 451 0.58 21.64 23.06
C ILE A 451 1.32 22.78 23.74
N GLY A 452 0.99 23.07 25.01
CA GLY A 452 1.70 24.08 25.81
C GLY A 452 3.19 23.78 25.93
N LEU A 453 3.56 22.51 26.11
CA LEU A 453 4.96 22.07 26.19
C LEU A 453 5.76 22.41 24.92
N LEU A 454 5.13 22.48 23.72
CA LEU A 454 5.81 22.90 22.49
C LEU A 454 6.39 24.32 22.57
N PHE A 455 5.86 25.16 23.45
CA PHE A 455 6.29 26.55 23.63
C PHE A 455 7.20 26.73 24.86
N THR A 456 7.72 25.64 25.41
CA THR A 456 8.62 25.63 26.58
C THR A 456 9.96 24.98 26.24
N SER A 457 10.90 24.99 27.18
CA SER A 457 12.17 24.23 27.04
C SER A 457 11.98 22.71 26.91
N LEU A 458 10.78 22.18 27.21
CA LEU A 458 10.43 20.76 27.11
C LEU A 458 9.82 20.37 25.75
N TRP A 459 9.84 21.25 24.75
CA TRP A 459 9.22 21.05 23.43
C TRP A 459 9.68 19.77 22.68
N LEU A 460 10.83 19.20 23.05
CA LEU A 460 11.34 17.96 22.47
C LEU A 460 10.40 16.76 22.73
N LEU A 461 9.79 16.69 23.92
CA LEU A 461 8.87 15.61 24.30
C LEU A 461 7.65 15.53 23.38
N PRO A 462 6.90 16.64 23.16
CA PRO A 462 5.79 16.62 22.23
C PRO A 462 6.20 16.41 20.78
N THR A 463 7.34 16.97 20.36
CA THR A 463 7.85 16.77 19.00
C THR A 463 8.15 15.30 18.70
N LEU A 464 8.85 14.60 19.60
CA LEU A 464 9.16 13.18 19.42
C LEU A 464 7.90 12.31 19.36
N TYR A 465 6.89 12.63 20.18
CA TYR A 465 5.61 11.95 20.13
C TYR A 465 4.86 12.22 18.83
N PHE A 466 4.83 13.47 18.33
CA PHE A 466 4.22 13.77 17.03
C PHE A 466 4.95 13.08 15.87
N VAL A 467 6.28 13.00 15.92
CA VAL A 467 7.06 12.24 14.95
C VAL A 467 6.74 10.75 15.02
N TRP A 468 6.67 10.16 16.22
CA TRP A 468 6.25 8.77 16.39
C TRP A 468 4.83 8.53 15.88
N LEU A 469 3.87 9.38 16.27
CA LEU A 469 2.48 9.34 15.82
C LEU A 469 2.37 9.46 14.29
N PHE A 470 3.23 10.29 13.68
CA PHE A 470 3.32 10.44 12.24
C PHE A 470 3.88 9.18 11.55
N LEU A 471 4.96 8.60 12.09
CA LEU A 471 5.54 7.36 11.59
C LEU A 471 4.57 6.17 11.75
N ASP A 472 3.78 6.17 12.81
CA ASP A 472 2.83 5.11 13.16
C ASP A 472 1.41 5.36 12.61
N TRP A 473 1.21 6.42 11.79
CA TRP A 473 -0.11 6.89 11.36
C TRP A 473 -0.95 5.83 10.62
N LYS A 474 -0.32 4.80 10.04
CA LYS A 474 -1.00 3.71 9.32
C LYS A 474 -1.36 2.51 10.20
N THR A 475 -0.76 2.39 11.39
CA THR A 475 -0.92 1.27 12.32
C THR A 475 -2.35 1.11 12.88
N PRO A 476 -3.16 2.18 13.05
CA PRO A 476 -4.58 2.04 13.40
C PRO A 476 -5.43 1.25 12.38
N ASN A 477 -4.89 0.90 11.21
CA ASN A 477 -5.56 0.02 10.24
C ASN A 477 -5.26 -1.49 10.47
N GLN A 478 -4.59 -1.86 11.57
CA GLN A 478 -4.08 -3.22 11.80
C GLN A 478 -4.48 -3.80 13.18
N GLY A 479 -5.73 -3.60 13.64
CA GLY A 479 -6.23 -4.17 14.89
C GLY A 479 -7.63 -3.66 15.27
N VAL A 480 -7.69 -2.63 16.11
CA VAL A 480 -8.91 -1.81 16.28
C VAL A 480 -8.95 -0.83 15.11
N CYS A 481 -9.68 -1.24 14.08
CA CYS A 481 -9.68 -0.56 12.80
C CYS A 481 -10.76 0.53 12.73
N SER A 482 -10.41 1.66 12.12
CA SER A 482 -11.42 2.63 11.69
C SER A 482 -12.45 1.96 10.76
N VAL A 483 -13.70 2.42 10.75
CA VAL A 483 -14.74 1.97 9.80
C VAL A 483 -14.48 2.53 8.38
N SER A 484 -13.24 2.88 8.07
CA SER A 484 -12.85 3.41 6.76
C SER A 484 -12.77 2.27 5.74
N GLN A 485 -13.10 2.59 4.49
CA GLN A 485 -13.03 1.61 3.40
C GLN A 485 -11.64 0.94 3.25
N PRO A 486 -10.50 1.65 3.39
CA PRO A 486 -9.19 1.01 3.36
C PRO A 486 -8.97 -0.02 4.48
N ALA A 487 -9.41 0.28 5.70
CA ALA A 487 -9.24 -0.60 6.85
C ALA A 487 -10.11 -1.86 6.73
N ILE A 488 -11.36 -1.71 6.29
CA ILE A 488 -12.26 -2.84 6.00
C ILE A 488 -11.69 -3.71 4.88
N ASN A 489 -11.21 -3.10 3.79
CA ASN A 489 -10.58 -3.83 2.70
C ASN A 489 -9.33 -4.59 3.13
N TYR A 490 -8.53 -3.99 4.03
CA TYR A 490 -7.35 -4.65 4.59
C TYR A 490 -7.76 -5.90 5.38
N LEU A 491 -8.70 -5.79 6.33
CA LEU A 491 -9.14 -6.92 7.15
C LEU A 491 -9.75 -8.06 6.32
N LEU A 492 -10.61 -7.72 5.35
CA LEU A 492 -11.29 -8.72 4.53
C LEU A 492 -10.40 -9.35 3.45
N SER A 493 -9.22 -8.78 3.16
CA SER A 493 -8.27 -9.34 2.18
C SER A 493 -7.20 -10.27 2.78
N HIS A 494 -7.06 -10.34 4.10
CA HIS A 494 -6.02 -11.11 4.78
C HIS A 494 -6.49 -12.48 5.26
N GLY A 495 -6.74 -13.40 4.33
CA GLY A 495 -7.09 -14.80 4.65
C GLY A 495 -8.52 -14.99 5.16
N THR A 496 -8.88 -16.24 5.41
CA THR A 496 -10.21 -16.64 5.92
C THR A 496 -10.24 -16.67 7.44
N GLY A 497 -11.39 -16.37 8.04
CA GLY A 497 -11.59 -16.43 9.51
C GLY A 497 -11.57 -15.08 10.23
N ASN A 498 -11.43 -13.97 9.50
CA ASN A 498 -11.53 -12.63 10.08
C ASN A 498 -13.01 -12.22 10.25
N LEU A 499 -13.35 -11.65 11.41
CA LEU A 499 -14.67 -11.09 11.71
C LEU A 499 -14.56 -9.57 11.85
N LEU A 500 -15.49 -8.85 11.22
CA LEU A 500 -15.59 -7.40 11.29
C LEU A 500 -16.96 -7.02 11.88
N GLY A 501 -16.97 -6.43 13.07
CA GLY A 501 -18.15 -5.81 13.65
C GLY A 501 -18.33 -4.38 13.14
N ILE A 502 -19.51 -4.04 12.62
CA ILE A 502 -19.84 -2.69 12.16
C ILE A 502 -21.14 -2.24 12.82
N VAL A 503 -21.11 -1.12 13.54
CA VAL A 503 -22.32 -0.42 14.01
C VAL A 503 -22.79 0.49 12.87
N VAL A 504 -23.75 0.01 12.07
CA VAL A 504 -24.10 0.64 10.77
C VAL A 504 -24.78 2.01 10.94
N GLY A 505 -25.61 2.18 11.96
CA GLY A 505 -26.28 3.45 12.26
C GLY A 505 -25.32 4.55 12.72
N GLY A 506 -24.19 4.16 13.33
CA GLY A 506 -23.13 5.05 13.80
C GLY A 506 -23.67 6.17 14.70
N VAL A 507 -23.11 7.37 14.54
CA VAL A 507 -23.51 8.54 15.37
C VAL A 507 -24.95 8.98 15.14
N GLY A 508 -25.53 8.71 13.96
CA GLY A 508 -26.92 9.08 13.69
C GLY A 508 -27.89 8.32 14.60
N GLU A 509 -27.65 7.03 14.80
CA GLU A 509 -28.45 6.17 15.67
C GLU A 509 -28.23 6.50 17.14
N ALA A 510 -26.99 6.81 17.54
CA ALA A 510 -26.66 7.25 18.90
C ALA A 510 -27.34 8.55 19.34
N LEU A 511 -27.82 9.38 18.41
CA LEU A 511 -28.59 10.61 18.73
C LEU A 511 -30.07 10.37 18.95
N GLN A 512 -30.55 9.20 18.56
CA GLN A 512 -31.95 8.80 18.68
C GLN A 512 -32.10 7.64 19.67
N SER A 513 -31.08 7.43 20.52
CA SER A 513 -31.02 6.37 21.50
C SER A 513 -31.83 6.76 22.73
N VAL A 514 -33.16 6.70 22.59
CA VAL A 514 -34.11 6.88 23.68
C VAL A 514 -34.72 5.55 24.09
N PRO A 515 -35.03 5.35 25.39
CA PRO A 515 -35.59 4.09 25.87
C PRO A 515 -36.85 3.65 25.11
N ASN A 516 -37.02 2.33 24.93
CA ASN A 516 -38.15 1.72 24.22
C ASN A 516 -38.25 2.05 22.71
N THR A 517 -37.22 2.65 22.13
CA THR A 517 -37.17 2.83 20.67
C THR A 517 -36.44 1.69 19.99
N THR A 518 -36.99 1.27 18.85
CA THR A 518 -36.48 0.16 18.04
C THR A 518 -36.32 0.65 16.61
N THR A 519 -35.59 1.77 16.47
CA THR A 519 -35.39 2.46 15.21
C THR A 519 -33.92 2.36 14.82
N LEU A 520 -33.65 1.84 13.63
CA LEU A 520 -32.29 1.66 13.11
C LEU A 520 -32.08 2.52 11.87
N ILE A 521 -30.95 3.23 11.81
CA ILE A 521 -30.59 4.03 10.62
C ILE A 521 -29.83 3.14 9.65
N LEU A 522 -30.58 2.50 8.75
CA LEU A 522 -30.07 1.45 7.87
C LEU A 522 -30.53 1.60 6.42
N GLN A 523 -31.69 2.21 6.15
CA GLN A 523 -32.37 2.15 4.85
C GLN A 523 -31.50 2.67 3.70
N LYS A 524 -30.72 3.73 3.94
CA LYS A 524 -29.81 4.34 2.95
C LYS A 524 -28.35 3.88 3.10
N ARG A 525 -28.02 3.07 4.11
CA ARG A 525 -26.62 2.74 4.50
C ARG A 525 -26.13 1.47 3.82
N LYS A 526 -26.05 1.47 2.49
CA LYS A 526 -25.76 0.26 1.68
C LYS A 526 -24.27 -0.08 1.49
N GLY A 527 -23.37 0.75 2.01
CA GLY A 527 -21.93 0.65 1.76
C GLY A 527 -21.28 -0.63 2.30
N PHE A 528 -21.77 -1.15 3.44
CA PHE A 528 -21.24 -2.38 4.02
C PHE A 528 -21.59 -3.61 3.17
N VAL A 529 -22.80 -3.67 2.61
CA VAL A 529 -23.23 -4.73 1.68
C VAL A 529 -22.40 -4.74 0.42
N ARG A 530 -22.16 -3.55 -0.17
CA ARG A 530 -21.27 -3.40 -1.33
C ARG A 530 -19.88 -3.96 -1.02
N THR A 531 -19.34 -3.63 0.14
CA THR A 531 -18.01 -4.08 0.55
C THR A 531 -17.98 -5.59 0.79
N ALA A 532 -19.02 -6.14 1.41
CA ALA A 532 -19.16 -7.59 1.59
C ALA A 532 -19.21 -8.33 0.25
N LEU A 533 -19.97 -7.84 -0.74
CA LEU A 533 -19.99 -8.38 -2.10
C LEU A 533 -18.60 -8.35 -2.77
N GLN A 534 -17.85 -7.26 -2.59
CA GLN A 534 -16.50 -7.14 -3.19
C GLN A 534 -15.50 -8.18 -2.68
N HIS A 535 -15.64 -8.58 -1.40
CA HIS A 535 -14.76 -9.55 -0.77
C HIS A 535 -15.36 -10.96 -0.69
N GLY A 536 -16.64 -11.14 -1.00
CA GLY A 536 -17.36 -12.39 -0.75
C GLY A 536 -17.51 -12.68 0.74
N ALA A 537 -17.61 -11.65 1.58
CA ALA A 537 -17.78 -11.80 3.01
C ALA A 537 -19.25 -12.10 3.35
N HIS A 538 -19.47 -13.00 4.31
CA HIS A 538 -20.80 -13.28 4.85
C HIS A 538 -21.30 -12.10 5.68
N LEU A 539 -22.56 -11.71 5.50
CA LEU A 539 -23.19 -10.72 6.37
C LEU A 539 -23.88 -11.43 7.53
N VAL A 540 -23.54 -11.08 8.76
CA VAL A 540 -24.16 -11.67 9.95
C VAL A 540 -25.07 -10.60 10.60
N PRO A 541 -26.40 -10.77 10.59
CA PRO A 541 -27.31 -9.84 11.26
C PRO A 541 -27.18 -10.02 12.77
N THR A 542 -27.04 -8.92 13.49
CA THR A 542 -26.88 -8.91 14.94
C THR A 542 -27.75 -7.80 15.51
N PHE A 543 -28.51 -8.10 16.56
CA PHE A 543 -29.34 -7.13 17.27
C PHE A 543 -29.09 -7.19 18.77
N THR A 544 -28.99 -6.04 19.44
CA THR A 544 -28.77 -5.95 20.88
C THR A 544 -29.99 -5.37 21.57
N PHE A 545 -30.59 -6.15 22.47
CA PHE A 545 -31.70 -5.72 23.32
C PHE A 545 -31.18 -5.06 24.60
N GLY A 546 -31.82 -3.98 25.05
CA GLY A 546 -31.49 -3.28 26.28
C GLY A 546 -30.41 -2.19 26.16
N GLU A 547 -29.82 -2.01 24.97
CA GLU A 547 -28.76 -1.01 24.72
C GLU A 547 -29.27 0.43 24.84
N THR A 548 -30.54 0.69 24.47
CA THR A 548 -31.16 2.02 24.53
C THR A 548 -31.72 2.37 25.91
N GLU A 549 -31.65 1.44 26.85
CA GLU A 549 -32.32 1.49 28.16
C GLU A 549 -31.34 1.77 29.30
N VAL A 550 -30.04 1.76 29.02
CA VAL A 550 -28.99 2.00 30.02
C VAL A 550 -28.77 3.48 30.34
N TYR A 551 -29.26 4.38 29.50
CA TYR A 551 -29.20 5.83 29.72
C TYR A 551 -30.46 6.52 29.21
N ASP A 552 -30.81 7.63 29.84
CA ASP A 552 -31.79 8.58 29.31
C ASP A 552 -31.05 9.65 28.50
N GLN A 553 -31.43 9.82 27.24
CA GLN A 553 -30.88 10.84 26.35
C GLN A 553 -31.77 12.08 26.32
N VAL A 554 -31.17 13.26 26.45
CA VAL A 554 -31.86 14.54 26.28
C VAL A 554 -31.88 14.90 24.80
N LEU A 555 -33.07 14.87 24.20
CA LEU A 555 -33.30 15.31 22.83
C LEU A 555 -33.59 16.80 22.79
N PHE A 556 -32.87 17.52 21.93
CA PHE A 556 -33.06 18.96 21.73
C PHE A 556 -33.88 19.21 20.47
N HIS A 557 -34.93 20.03 20.58
CA HIS A 557 -35.73 20.45 19.42
C HIS A 557 -34.87 21.23 18.41
N GLU A 558 -35.14 21.11 17.11
CA GLU A 558 -34.30 21.70 16.04
C GLU A 558 -34.14 23.22 16.16
N ASP A 559 -35.18 23.90 16.67
CA ASP A 559 -35.16 25.35 16.89
C ASP A 559 -34.36 25.80 18.14
N SER A 560 -33.99 24.86 19.02
CA SER A 560 -33.33 25.16 20.28
C SER A 560 -31.88 25.61 20.09
N TRP A 561 -31.42 26.49 20.99
CA TRP A 561 -30.02 26.93 21.00
C TRP A 561 -29.04 25.77 21.19
N MET A 562 -29.40 24.77 22.02
CA MET A 562 -28.54 23.61 22.27
C MET A 562 -28.42 22.70 21.05
N TYR A 563 -29.49 22.51 20.28
CA TYR A 563 -29.42 21.80 19.01
C TYR A 563 -28.51 22.52 17.99
N LYS A 564 -28.59 23.85 17.93
CA LYS A 564 -27.69 24.67 17.09
C LYS A 564 -26.24 24.56 17.54
N PHE A 565 -25.99 24.56 18.85
CA PHE A 565 -24.65 24.34 19.41
C PHE A 565 -24.11 22.94 19.10
N GLN A 566 -24.91 21.88 19.29
CA GLN A 566 -24.54 20.51 18.92
C GLN A 566 -24.23 20.40 17.42
N SER A 567 -25.03 21.04 16.57
CA SER A 567 -24.82 21.07 15.11
C SER A 567 -23.53 21.79 14.72
N PHE A 568 -23.24 22.92 15.35
CA PHE A 568 -21.98 23.65 15.19
C PHE A 568 -20.77 22.83 15.67
N PHE A 569 -20.88 22.19 16.83
CA PHE A 569 -19.83 21.32 17.37
C PHE A 569 -19.55 20.13 16.44
N ARG A 570 -20.60 19.50 15.90
CA ARG A 570 -20.50 18.44 14.89
C ARG A 570 -19.79 18.95 13.62
N TRP A 571 -20.10 20.16 13.16
CA TRP A 571 -19.46 20.74 11.99
C TRP A 571 -17.94 20.94 12.19
N ILE A 572 -17.50 21.32 13.38
CA ILE A 572 -16.08 21.52 13.70
C ILE A 572 -15.35 20.19 13.93
N PHE A 573 -15.91 19.29 14.74
CA PHE A 573 -15.18 18.13 15.26
C PHE A 573 -15.58 16.79 14.62
N GLY A 574 -16.65 16.76 13.81
CA GLY A 574 -17.09 15.57 13.08
C GLY A 574 -17.83 14.51 13.91
N PHE A 575 -18.06 14.74 15.21
CA PHE A 575 -18.87 13.89 16.08
C PHE A 575 -19.87 14.73 16.89
N TYR A 576 -20.93 14.09 17.36
CA TYR A 576 -21.96 14.75 18.16
C TYR A 576 -21.66 14.65 19.66
N PHE A 577 -22.02 15.71 20.38
CA PHE A 577 -22.05 15.72 21.83
C PHE A 577 -23.43 15.27 22.32
N CYS A 578 -23.59 14.02 22.73
CA CYS A 578 -24.84 13.52 23.31
C CYS A 578 -24.94 13.94 24.78
N VAL A 579 -26.04 14.57 25.16
CA VAL A 579 -26.36 14.84 26.57
C VAL A 579 -27.22 13.69 27.07
N PHE A 580 -26.70 12.95 28.05
CA PHE A 580 -27.37 11.81 28.65
C PHE A 580 -27.16 11.81 30.15
N TYR A 581 -28.05 11.14 30.87
CA TYR A 581 -27.92 10.88 32.29
C TYR A 581 -28.40 9.47 32.61
N GLY A 582 -27.94 8.95 33.74
CA GLY A 582 -28.35 7.67 34.28
C GLY A 582 -28.44 7.76 35.80
N GLN A 583 -27.96 6.74 36.48
CA GLN A 583 -27.90 6.71 37.94
C GLN A 583 -26.61 7.35 38.48
N GLY A 584 -26.67 7.85 39.72
CA GLY A 584 -25.51 8.29 40.49
C GLY A 584 -25.01 7.19 41.42
N PHE A 585 -23.98 7.52 42.20
CA PHE A 585 -23.37 6.58 43.16
C PHE A 585 -24.23 6.31 44.40
N CYS A 586 -25.24 7.16 44.63
CA CYS A 586 -26.20 7.00 45.71
C CYS A 586 -27.50 6.45 45.13
N GLN A 587 -28.22 5.68 45.94
CA GLN A 587 -29.54 5.18 45.55
C GLN A 587 -30.46 6.37 45.24
N ASP A 588 -31.16 6.31 44.11
CA ASP A 588 -32.08 7.32 43.57
C ASP A 588 -31.46 8.69 43.23
N SER A 589 -30.13 8.79 43.08
CA SER A 589 -29.50 9.99 42.53
C SER A 589 -29.33 9.92 41.01
N VAL A 590 -29.43 11.07 40.34
CA VAL A 590 -29.14 11.22 38.90
C VAL A 590 -27.63 11.40 38.72
N GLY A 591 -27.05 10.72 37.74
CA GLY A 591 -25.61 10.76 37.49
C GLY A 591 -25.20 10.32 36.09
N LEU A 592 -23.94 9.90 35.95
CA LEU A 592 -23.36 9.45 34.68
C LEU A 592 -23.19 7.91 34.59
N LEU A 593 -23.58 7.16 35.62
CA LEU A 593 -23.52 5.71 35.59
C LEU A 593 -24.71 5.15 34.82
N PRO A 594 -24.52 4.08 34.03
CA PRO A 594 -25.63 3.46 33.31
C PRO A 594 -26.59 2.82 34.30
N TYR A 595 -27.88 2.78 33.96
CA TYR A 595 -28.87 1.98 34.67
C TYR A 595 -28.53 0.50 34.57
N HIS A 596 -28.79 -0.24 35.66
CA HIS A 596 -28.55 -1.67 35.69
C HIS A 596 -29.65 -2.43 34.90
N LYS A 597 -29.47 -2.50 33.59
CA LYS A 597 -30.36 -3.20 32.65
C LYS A 597 -29.61 -4.34 31.94
N PRO A 598 -30.27 -5.47 31.67
CA PRO A 598 -29.66 -6.55 30.90
C PRO A 598 -29.45 -6.11 29.45
N ILE A 599 -28.21 -6.24 28.96
CA ILE A 599 -27.86 -6.07 27.55
C ILE A 599 -27.67 -7.46 26.95
N VAL A 600 -28.46 -7.82 25.94
CA VAL A 600 -28.39 -9.13 25.30
C VAL A 600 -28.24 -8.98 23.79
N THR A 601 -27.11 -9.44 23.25
CA THR A 601 -26.85 -9.45 21.81
C THR A 601 -27.22 -10.80 21.22
N ILE A 602 -28.14 -10.80 20.27
CA ILE A 602 -28.53 -11.97 19.48
C ILE A 602 -27.82 -11.92 18.13
N VAL A 603 -27.13 -13.01 17.79
CA VAL A 603 -26.43 -13.19 16.52
C VAL A 603 -27.25 -14.13 15.65
N GLY A 604 -27.67 -13.65 14.49
CA GLY A 604 -28.44 -14.42 13.52
C GLY A 604 -27.58 -15.28 12.59
N GLU A 605 -28.25 -16.00 11.70
CA GLU A 605 -27.58 -16.84 10.71
C GLU A 605 -26.79 -16.01 9.68
N PRO A 606 -25.58 -16.43 9.30
CA PRO A 606 -24.82 -15.74 8.26
C PRO A 606 -25.51 -15.80 6.90
N LEU A 607 -25.72 -14.64 6.28
CA LEU A 607 -26.16 -14.51 4.89
C LEU A 607 -24.94 -14.67 3.97
N PRO A 608 -24.90 -15.69 3.08
CA PRO A 608 -23.82 -15.85 2.12
C PRO A 608 -23.97 -14.93 0.92
N LEU A 609 -22.89 -14.23 0.59
CA LEU A 609 -22.83 -13.32 -0.54
C LEU A 609 -21.77 -13.81 -1.55
N PRO A 610 -22.07 -13.77 -2.86
CA PRO A 610 -21.09 -14.07 -3.89
C PRO A 610 -20.04 -12.97 -3.94
N ARG A 611 -18.82 -13.34 -4.33
CA ARG A 611 -17.74 -12.37 -4.58
C ARG A 611 -17.93 -11.71 -5.94
N VAL A 612 -18.15 -10.40 -5.97
CA VAL A 612 -18.37 -9.59 -7.18
C VAL A 612 -17.58 -8.29 -7.08
N GLU A 613 -16.63 -8.08 -7.98
CA GLU A 613 -15.70 -6.94 -7.93
C GLU A 613 -16.38 -5.57 -8.10
N SER A 614 -17.38 -5.51 -8.98
CA SER A 614 -18.16 -4.30 -9.24
C SER A 614 -19.64 -4.65 -9.11
N PRO A 615 -20.16 -4.73 -7.88
CA PRO A 615 -21.56 -5.09 -7.67
C PRO A 615 -22.47 -3.97 -8.19
N SER A 616 -23.47 -4.34 -8.98
CA SER A 616 -24.46 -3.41 -9.49
C SER A 616 -25.31 -2.82 -8.36
N PRO A 617 -25.84 -1.59 -8.49
CA PRO A 617 -26.75 -1.02 -7.50
C PRO A 617 -27.92 -1.94 -7.14
N GLU A 618 -28.51 -2.60 -8.14
CA GLU A 618 -29.64 -3.52 -7.97
C GLU A 618 -29.25 -4.76 -7.16
N MET A 619 -28.01 -5.23 -7.30
CA MET A 619 -27.51 -6.37 -6.54
C MET A 619 -27.24 -5.98 -5.08
N VAL A 620 -26.65 -4.80 -4.86
CA VAL A 620 -26.46 -4.25 -3.52
C VAL A 620 -27.81 -4.08 -2.83
N ASP A 621 -28.81 -3.57 -3.54
CA ASP A 621 -30.16 -3.35 -3.02
C ASP A 621 -30.83 -4.67 -2.64
N LYS A 622 -30.76 -5.68 -3.51
CA LYS A 622 -31.27 -7.03 -3.23
C LYS A 622 -30.67 -7.62 -1.94
N TYR A 623 -29.34 -7.61 -1.80
CA TYR A 623 -28.69 -8.18 -0.61
C TYR A 623 -28.90 -7.32 0.65
N HIS A 624 -29.07 -6.02 0.48
CA HIS A 624 -29.43 -5.11 1.57
C HIS A 624 -30.84 -5.40 2.09
N GLU A 625 -31.82 -5.62 1.22
CA GLU A 625 -33.17 -6.02 1.61
C GLU A 625 -33.18 -7.37 2.31
N LEU A 626 -32.42 -8.36 1.83
CA LEU A 626 -32.27 -9.65 2.50
C LEU A 626 -31.67 -9.51 3.90
N TYR A 627 -30.67 -8.64 4.07
CA TYR A 627 -30.08 -8.37 5.37
C TYR A 627 -31.09 -7.69 6.32
N MET A 628 -31.85 -6.70 5.85
CA MET A 628 -32.89 -6.02 6.63
C MET A 628 -34.00 -6.98 7.06
N ASP A 629 -34.46 -7.86 6.16
CA ASP A 629 -35.45 -8.90 6.46
C ASP A 629 -34.94 -9.90 7.50
N ALA A 630 -33.68 -10.34 7.38
CA ALA A 630 -33.06 -11.22 8.37
C ALA A 630 -32.96 -10.56 9.75
N LEU A 631 -32.60 -9.27 9.80
CA LEU A 631 -32.54 -8.50 11.05
C LEU A 631 -33.93 -8.28 11.67
N TYR A 632 -34.94 -8.00 10.84
CA TYR A 632 -36.33 -7.88 11.27
C TYR A 632 -36.85 -9.19 11.87
N LYS A 633 -36.61 -10.33 11.20
CA LYS A 633 -36.96 -11.66 11.71
C LYS A 633 -36.27 -11.96 13.05
N LEU A 634 -34.98 -11.64 13.15
CA LEU A 634 -34.20 -11.84 14.38
C LEU A 634 -34.82 -11.07 15.56
N PHE A 635 -35.21 -9.81 15.33
CA PHE A 635 -35.90 -9.00 16.32
C PHE A 635 -37.26 -9.59 16.68
N GLU A 636 -38.12 -9.88 15.70
CA GLU A 636 -39.48 -10.38 15.93
C GLU A 636 -39.51 -11.70 16.73
N GLN A 637 -38.55 -12.60 16.48
CA GLN A 637 -38.43 -13.88 17.18
C GLN A 637 -38.08 -13.72 18.66
N HIS A 638 -37.27 -12.71 19.01
CA HIS A 638 -36.69 -12.57 20.35
C HIS A 638 -37.30 -11.42 21.18
N LYS A 639 -38.07 -10.51 20.57
CA LYS A 639 -38.55 -9.28 21.23
C LYS A 639 -39.36 -9.55 22.51
N VAL A 640 -40.23 -10.56 22.53
CA VAL A 640 -41.07 -10.88 23.70
C VAL A 640 -40.23 -11.45 24.84
N GLN A 641 -39.22 -12.26 24.55
CA GLN A 641 -38.32 -12.83 25.56
C GLN A 641 -37.48 -11.76 26.26
N HIS A 642 -37.20 -10.64 25.58
CA HIS A 642 -36.39 -9.55 26.10
C HIS A 642 -37.21 -8.32 26.52
N GLY A 643 -38.51 -8.48 26.80
CA GLY A 643 -39.32 -7.47 27.47
C GLY A 643 -40.00 -6.45 26.55
N TYR A 644 -39.96 -6.63 25.23
CA TYR A 644 -40.68 -5.77 24.27
C TYR A 644 -42.08 -6.30 23.99
N SER A 645 -43.03 -5.39 23.75
CA SER A 645 -44.42 -5.73 23.41
C SER A 645 -44.52 -6.50 22.08
N LYS A 646 -45.52 -7.38 21.96
CA LYS A 646 -45.88 -8.03 20.68
C LYS A 646 -46.21 -7.01 19.59
N THR A 647 -46.73 -5.83 19.95
CA THR A 647 -47.08 -4.76 19.02
C THR A 647 -45.90 -3.87 18.63
N GLN A 648 -44.77 -3.95 19.35
CA GLN A 648 -43.56 -3.18 19.03
C GLN A 648 -42.99 -3.66 17.70
N LYS A 649 -42.63 -2.73 16.82
CA LYS A 649 -42.04 -3.02 15.51
C LYS A 649 -40.64 -2.44 15.40
N LEU A 650 -39.74 -3.18 14.75
CA LEU A 650 -38.46 -2.65 14.30
C LEU A 650 -38.67 -1.73 13.09
N LEU A 651 -38.19 -0.50 13.17
CA LEU A 651 -38.30 0.50 12.11
C LEU A 651 -36.92 0.78 11.50
N PHE A 652 -36.87 0.91 10.18
CA PHE A 652 -35.65 1.25 9.45
C PHE A 652 -35.78 2.65 8.84
N LEU A 653 -34.84 3.54 9.15
CA LEU A 653 -34.73 4.91 8.62
C LEU A 653 -33.56 5.09 7.65
#